data_AF-A0A8J6JK86-F1
#
_entry.id   AF-A0A8J6JK86-F1
#
_cell.length_a   1.000
_cell.length_b   1.000
_cell.length_c   1.000
_cell.angle_alpha   90.00
_cell.angle_beta   90.00
_cell.angle_gamma   90.00
#
_symmetry.space_group_name_H-M   'P 1'
#
loop_
_entity.id
_entity.type
_entity.pdbx_description
1 polymer ?
#
loop_
_entity_poly.entity_id
_entity_poly.type
_entity_poly.pdbx_seq_one_letter_code
_entity_poly.pdbx_strand_id
1 'polypeptide(L)'
;MQETPQTAPPARFYEKHGALCLALAAAVLMGLVLFAGDGVGLSNNGDYGRVMSTNSLTYADSTGSFVYEDTFRMVFEGPSAVGKLCRLLFSLENTGAYPSVHLVFVRASLAGNLALNLLTGRPLDTYHIQVLGLIYLLCYAGLLFLLFRSFRLQRPWMDLLVKLLMVAVLCDEGYIAYFNSLYSESVQILGLLAMAVFALRCLTGRGRLVVNAPLFFLSCVVYGWSKFINIPVAVLCILGLGAVLLLRSGGRRRRWLVVSGVLCIAVLGAVYLSLPGWMDYETNYNSVFYGVLKDASPEQREEYLADLGLPAYMVEYADSNYYMDRAASARESAEFRADFSQISKFDLLFFYLRHPGRFLQKLDVAMAHSGFIRPYYLSNLDAGHPRLTFANRFGGWSYVRGQLPFNTWAFSGLVTLAGCLCLWRLLKGGRGDKKRGLQAAVLVLTLLGSMAYQFLMPIVTNGEGDLAKHMFAFAQFIDLLLLLLLVRLGAALCRMKRLKYPTPVLAGGLAAVLCLGLLVPAVLGAARTGETVVLGSWEGTPITWQVVSRGDGRAALLADRPVALLPFSEGGGDGLGSNLWSDSSLRAWLNGEFLEEAFTADERALLLSVEHRVLLSGANKALADSGYNDFFAFHVPAYSDRGTDAALAETVSDAVRLPDIGLMADLSRSGRLGGAPCWMETPYYNNASMLRILGSDGYFYMHDAADAWGVRPVIVVEEAALAPS
;
A
#
# COMPACT_ATOMS: atom_id res chain seq x y z
N MET A 1 26.56 -41.70 41.97
CA MET A 1 25.22 -41.35 41.49
C MET A 1 25.32 -39.93 40.93
N GLN A 2 25.41 -39.82 39.60
CA GLN A 2 25.54 -38.53 38.91
C GLN A 2 24.24 -37.73 39.06
N GLU A 3 24.34 -36.48 39.51
CA GLU A 3 23.24 -35.54 39.50
C GLU A 3 22.80 -35.28 38.05
N THR A 4 21.59 -35.71 37.72
CA THR A 4 20.92 -35.32 36.49
C THR A 4 20.56 -33.83 36.59
N PRO A 5 20.87 -33.01 35.58
CA PRO A 5 20.50 -31.59 35.61
C PRO A 5 18.98 -31.47 35.60
N GLN A 6 18.41 -30.95 36.68
CA GLN A 6 16.99 -30.64 36.77
C GLN A 6 16.62 -29.66 35.65
N THR A 7 15.95 -30.15 34.61
CA THR A 7 15.34 -29.34 33.56
C THR A 7 14.39 -28.34 34.23
N ALA A 8 14.69 -27.04 34.13
CA ALA A 8 13.82 -26.00 34.68
C ALA A 8 12.40 -26.16 34.10
N PRO A 9 11.32 -26.04 34.92
CA PRO A 9 9.97 -26.23 34.43
C PRO A 9 9.66 -25.28 33.25
N PRO A 10 8.87 -25.69 32.25
CA PRO A 10 8.68 -24.96 30.99
C PRO A 10 8.29 -23.48 31.15
N ALA A 11 7.50 -23.18 32.20
CA ALA A 11 7.13 -21.81 32.54
C ALA A 11 8.36 -20.94 32.86
N ARG A 12 9.28 -21.41 33.72
CA ARG A 12 10.50 -20.69 34.14
C ARG A 12 11.45 -20.41 32.97
N PHE A 13 11.54 -21.33 32.01
CA PHE A 13 12.33 -21.12 30.80
C PHE A 13 11.76 -19.97 29.97
N TYR A 14 10.45 -20.00 29.67
CA TYR A 14 9.77 -18.94 28.91
C TYR A 14 9.91 -17.58 29.58
N GLU A 15 9.84 -17.51 30.92
CA GLU A 15 9.98 -16.24 31.63
C GLU A 15 11.33 -15.56 31.39
N LYS A 16 12.40 -16.37 31.30
CA LYS A 16 13.77 -15.88 31.19
C LYS A 16 14.19 -15.68 29.73
N HIS A 17 13.82 -16.60 28.85
CA HIS A 17 14.32 -16.68 27.48
C HIS A 17 13.26 -16.45 26.40
N GLY A 18 11.97 -16.44 26.75
CA GLY A 18 10.87 -16.40 25.77
C GLY A 18 10.92 -15.22 24.80
N ALA A 19 11.25 -14.02 25.27
CA ALA A 19 11.38 -12.85 24.40
C ALA A 19 12.52 -13.00 23.37
N LEU A 20 13.65 -13.59 23.77
CA LEU A 20 14.77 -13.83 22.86
C LEU A 20 14.41 -14.93 21.86
N CYS A 21 13.87 -16.06 22.33
CA CYS A 21 13.45 -17.15 21.46
C CYS A 21 12.42 -16.70 20.42
N LEU A 22 11.44 -15.87 20.81
CA LEU A 22 10.44 -15.33 19.89
C LEU A 22 11.05 -14.37 18.87
N ALA A 23 11.97 -13.50 19.28
CA ALA A 23 12.64 -12.60 18.34
C ALA A 23 13.55 -13.35 17.35
N LEU A 24 14.25 -14.40 17.82
CA LEU A 24 15.03 -15.28 16.95
C LEU A 24 14.14 -16.08 16.00
N ALA A 25 13.00 -16.60 16.49
CA ALA A 25 12.03 -17.28 15.64
C ALA A 25 11.46 -16.33 14.57
N ALA A 26 11.16 -15.08 14.94
CA ALA A 26 10.75 -14.04 14.00
C ALA A 26 11.87 -13.72 12.99
N ALA A 27 13.12 -13.66 13.41
CA ALA A 27 14.27 -13.47 12.51
C ALA A 27 14.39 -14.61 11.49
N VAL A 28 14.27 -15.86 11.93
CA VAL A 28 14.27 -17.04 11.04
C VAL A 28 13.08 -17.00 10.09
N LEU A 29 11.88 -16.72 10.59
CA LEU A 29 10.68 -16.58 9.77
C LEU A 29 10.85 -15.51 8.69
N MET A 30 11.27 -14.30 9.06
CA MET A 30 11.54 -13.23 8.09
C MET A 30 12.60 -13.65 7.06
N GLY A 31 13.65 -14.36 7.49
CA GLY A 31 14.67 -14.87 6.60
C GLY A 31 14.13 -15.90 5.60
N LEU A 32 13.24 -16.79 6.05
CA LEU A 32 12.55 -17.75 5.15
C LEU A 32 11.64 -17.03 4.15
N VAL A 33 10.92 -16.00 4.60
CA VAL A 33 10.05 -15.22 3.69
C VAL A 33 10.88 -14.49 2.64
N LEU A 34 11.93 -13.78 3.07
CA LEU A 34 12.68 -12.87 2.20
C LEU A 34 13.72 -13.56 1.32
N PHE A 35 14.33 -14.64 1.79
CA PHE A 35 15.55 -15.19 1.17
C PHE A 35 15.44 -16.65 0.70
N ALA A 36 14.38 -17.39 1.04
CA ALA A 36 14.22 -18.74 0.50
C ALA A 36 13.88 -18.71 -1.01
N GLY A 37 14.20 -19.77 -1.76
CA GLY A 37 13.92 -19.84 -3.21
C GLY A 37 14.45 -18.62 -3.97
N ASP A 38 13.62 -18.06 -4.85
CA ASP A 38 13.98 -16.92 -5.73
C ASP A 38 13.98 -15.55 -5.03
N GLY A 39 13.97 -15.55 -3.69
CA GLY A 39 13.85 -14.33 -2.89
C GLY A 39 12.48 -13.65 -3.02
N VAL A 40 12.22 -12.67 -2.14
CA VAL A 40 11.04 -11.80 -2.21
C VAL A 40 11.47 -10.38 -1.88
N GLY A 41 11.16 -9.44 -2.76
CA GLY A 41 11.39 -8.00 -2.59
C GLY A 41 10.48 -7.22 -3.54
N LEU A 42 10.42 -5.89 -3.46
CA LEU A 42 9.46 -5.13 -4.28
C LEU A 42 10.04 -4.71 -5.63
N SER A 43 9.23 -4.73 -6.69
CA SER A 43 9.60 -4.18 -8.00
C SER A 43 9.79 -2.67 -7.96
N ASN A 44 10.55 -2.13 -8.92
CA ASN A 44 10.76 -0.69 -9.06
C ASN A 44 9.54 0.00 -9.70
N ASN A 45 9.01 1.06 -9.08
CA ASN A 45 7.99 1.96 -9.65
C ASN A 45 8.58 3.24 -10.29
N GLY A 46 9.90 3.35 -10.37
CA GLY A 46 10.62 4.56 -10.79
C GLY A 46 11.43 5.21 -9.66
N ASP A 47 11.19 4.84 -8.39
CA ASP A 47 11.89 5.42 -7.25
C ASP A 47 13.34 4.95 -7.08
N TYR A 48 13.73 3.79 -7.64
CA TYR A 48 15.07 3.25 -7.39
C TYR A 48 16.16 4.19 -7.91
N GLY A 49 15.90 4.90 -9.01
CA GLY A 49 16.86 5.81 -9.64
C GLY A 49 17.43 6.86 -8.69
N ARG A 50 16.59 7.51 -7.87
CA ARG A 50 17.03 8.52 -6.89
C ARG A 50 17.89 7.94 -5.77
N VAL A 51 17.64 6.69 -5.36
CA VAL A 51 18.43 6.02 -4.33
C VAL A 51 19.76 5.54 -4.92
N MET A 52 19.73 4.92 -6.10
CA MET A 52 20.93 4.41 -6.74
C MET A 52 21.92 5.51 -7.12
N SER A 53 21.44 6.61 -7.72
CA SER A 53 22.28 7.74 -8.12
C SER A 53 23.00 8.45 -6.97
N THR A 54 22.46 8.32 -5.75
CA THR A 54 23.04 8.89 -4.52
C THR A 54 23.98 7.89 -3.80
N ASN A 55 23.95 6.61 -4.19
CA ASN A 55 24.69 5.53 -3.52
C ASN A 55 25.68 4.80 -4.42
N SER A 56 26.09 5.42 -5.53
CA SER A 56 27.04 4.80 -6.48
C SER A 56 26.57 3.40 -6.92
N LEU A 57 25.28 3.27 -7.21
CA LEU A 57 24.66 2.04 -7.71
C LEU A 57 24.10 2.28 -9.11
N THR A 58 24.09 1.25 -9.94
CA THR A 58 23.40 1.20 -11.23
C THR A 58 22.75 -0.16 -11.42
N TYR A 59 21.84 -0.29 -12.38
CA TYR A 59 21.35 -1.59 -12.82
C TYR A 59 22.50 -2.45 -13.36
N ALA A 60 22.39 -3.77 -13.16
CA ALA A 60 23.27 -4.74 -13.79
C ALA A 60 22.82 -5.00 -15.23
N ASP A 61 21.60 -5.50 -15.38
CA ASP A 61 20.84 -5.63 -16.61
C ASP A 61 19.38 -5.36 -16.21
N SER A 62 18.78 -4.25 -16.65
CA SER A 62 17.42 -3.90 -16.24
C SER A 62 16.42 -4.89 -16.86
N THR A 63 15.77 -5.70 -16.03
CA THR A 63 14.74 -6.67 -16.43
C THR A 63 13.39 -6.02 -16.74
N GLY A 64 13.26 -4.73 -16.45
CA GLY A 64 12.09 -3.93 -16.79
C GLY A 64 11.15 -3.70 -15.60
N SER A 65 10.03 -3.02 -15.85
CA SER A 65 9.04 -2.74 -14.81
C SER A 65 8.28 -4.01 -14.41
N PHE A 66 7.67 -4.00 -13.21
CA PHE A 66 6.81 -5.08 -12.69
C PHE A 66 7.51 -6.40 -12.32
N VAL A 67 8.84 -6.38 -12.19
CA VAL A 67 9.66 -7.50 -11.74
C VAL A 67 10.53 -7.08 -10.56
N TYR A 68 10.71 -7.96 -9.58
CA TYR A 68 11.65 -7.75 -8.48
C TYR A 68 13.09 -7.99 -8.96
N GLU A 69 13.93 -6.98 -8.80
CA GLU A 69 15.36 -7.04 -9.10
C GLU A 69 16.17 -7.14 -7.81
N ASP A 70 17.04 -8.13 -7.74
CA ASP A 70 17.80 -8.46 -6.55
C ASP A 70 19.29 -8.11 -6.64
N THR A 71 19.78 -7.88 -7.87
CA THR A 71 21.19 -7.71 -8.18
C THR A 71 21.43 -6.44 -8.99
N PHE A 72 22.37 -5.63 -8.51
CA PHE A 72 22.77 -4.33 -9.06
C PHE A 72 24.29 -4.26 -9.21
N ARG A 73 24.81 -3.14 -9.70
CA ARG A 73 26.25 -2.87 -9.84
C ARG A 73 26.69 -1.71 -8.95
N MET A 74 27.82 -1.89 -8.26
CA MET A 74 28.52 -0.83 -7.55
C MET A 74 29.46 -0.10 -8.49
N VAL A 75 29.34 1.22 -8.50
CA VAL A 75 30.15 2.11 -9.34
C VAL A 75 31.40 2.53 -8.57
N PHE A 76 32.56 2.10 -9.05
CA PHE A 76 33.86 2.43 -8.47
C PHE A 76 34.54 3.58 -9.22
N GLU A 77 34.40 4.79 -8.70
CA GLU A 77 35.04 5.99 -9.26
C GLU A 77 36.24 6.46 -8.43
N GLY A 78 37.33 6.80 -9.11
CA GLY A 78 38.51 7.40 -8.47
C GLY A 78 39.85 6.86 -8.98
N PRO A 79 40.95 7.60 -8.75
CA PRO A 79 42.25 7.32 -9.35
C PRO A 79 43.02 6.18 -8.66
N SER A 80 42.64 5.79 -7.43
CA SER A 80 43.30 4.74 -6.66
C SER A 80 42.28 3.79 -6.03
N ALA A 81 42.69 2.58 -5.68
CA ALA A 81 41.81 1.58 -5.03
C ALA A 81 41.21 2.10 -3.71
N VAL A 82 42.01 2.78 -2.89
CA VAL A 82 41.54 3.42 -1.65
C VAL A 82 40.59 4.57 -1.96
N GLY A 83 40.90 5.38 -2.98
CA GLY A 83 40.02 6.47 -3.42
C GLY A 83 38.65 5.98 -3.87
N LYS A 84 38.61 4.89 -4.65
CA LYS A 84 37.38 4.21 -5.08
C LYS A 84 36.54 3.74 -3.90
N LEU A 85 37.16 3.08 -2.92
CA LEU A 85 36.48 2.61 -1.72
C LEU A 85 35.92 3.75 -0.87
N CYS A 86 36.71 4.82 -0.67
CA CYS A 86 36.27 5.99 0.08
C CYS A 86 35.10 6.70 -0.59
N ARG A 87 35.12 6.85 -1.92
CA ARG A 87 34.00 7.45 -2.65
C ARG A 87 32.74 6.59 -2.57
N LEU A 88 32.86 5.29 -2.81
CA LEU A 88 31.73 4.36 -2.72
C LEU A 88 31.02 4.42 -1.35
N LEU A 89 31.79 4.48 -0.26
CA LEU A 89 31.22 4.41 1.10
C LEU A 89 30.89 5.78 1.71
N PHE A 90 31.53 6.86 1.26
CA PHE A 90 31.47 8.16 1.94
C PHE A 90 31.27 9.37 1.02
N SER A 91 31.10 9.20 -0.30
CA SER A 91 30.82 10.33 -1.21
C SER A 91 29.61 11.13 -0.72
N LEU A 92 29.53 12.42 -1.01
CA LEU A 92 28.32 13.22 -0.79
C LEU A 92 27.74 13.72 -2.12
N GLU A 93 28.27 13.24 -3.25
CA GLU A 93 27.75 13.52 -4.59
C GLU A 93 26.27 13.12 -4.67
N ASN A 94 25.47 13.94 -5.34
CA ASN A 94 24.02 13.78 -5.52
C ASN A 94 23.18 13.70 -4.23
N THR A 95 23.76 13.79 -3.03
CA THR A 95 22.98 13.75 -1.77
C THR A 95 21.99 14.91 -1.64
N GLY A 96 22.25 16.04 -2.31
CA GLY A 96 21.30 17.16 -2.41
C GLY A 96 20.03 16.82 -3.20
N ALA A 97 20.06 15.81 -4.08
CA ALA A 97 18.88 15.37 -4.82
C ALA A 97 17.94 14.50 -3.97
N TYR A 98 18.49 13.71 -3.04
CA TYR A 98 17.71 12.87 -2.13
C TYR A 98 18.39 12.72 -0.75
N PRO A 99 18.27 13.74 0.13
CA PRO A 99 18.95 13.76 1.43
C PRO A 99 18.18 12.92 2.46
N SER A 100 18.14 11.59 2.29
CA SER A 100 17.43 10.66 3.18
C SER A 100 18.38 9.91 4.11
N VAL A 101 17.95 9.65 5.35
CA VAL A 101 18.68 8.75 6.28
C VAL A 101 18.80 7.32 5.74
N HIS A 102 17.99 6.95 4.73
CA HIS A 102 18.08 5.69 4.00
C HIS A 102 19.51 5.42 3.49
N LEU A 103 20.23 6.47 3.08
CA LEU A 103 21.63 6.44 2.64
C LEU A 103 22.55 5.68 3.60
N VAL A 104 22.35 5.83 4.91
CA VAL A 104 23.19 5.19 5.93
C VAL A 104 23.10 3.66 5.84
N PHE A 105 21.90 3.13 5.61
CA PHE A 105 21.64 1.70 5.50
C PHE A 105 22.16 1.15 4.17
N VAL A 106 21.93 1.87 3.07
CA VAL A 106 22.45 1.48 1.76
C VAL A 106 23.99 1.44 1.79
N ARG A 107 24.67 2.43 2.36
CA ARG A 107 26.14 2.42 2.48
C ARG A 107 26.68 1.32 3.39
N ALA A 108 26.00 1.04 4.49
CA ALA A 108 26.34 -0.12 5.32
C ALA A 108 26.22 -1.43 4.52
N SER A 109 25.21 -1.54 3.65
CA SER A 109 25.05 -2.69 2.76
C SER A 109 26.07 -2.75 1.62
N LEU A 110 26.59 -1.62 1.13
CA LEU A 110 27.71 -1.60 0.18
C LEU A 110 28.96 -2.24 0.81
N ALA A 111 29.30 -1.83 2.04
CA ALA A 111 30.40 -2.44 2.79
C ALA A 111 30.17 -3.94 3.05
N GLY A 112 28.93 -4.33 3.38
CA GLY A 112 28.55 -5.73 3.53
C GLY A 112 28.70 -6.53 2.23
N ASN A 113 28.30 -5.96 1.09
CA ASN A 113 28.45 -6.59 -0.23
C ASN A 113 29.93 -6.75 -0.61
N LEU A 114 30.78 -5.74 -0.38
CA LEU A 114 32.22 -5.88 -0.59
C LEU A 114 32.81 -7.03 0.21
N ALA A 115 32.45 -7.14 1.50
CA ALA A 115 32.91 -8.25 2.34
C ALA A 115 32.39 -9.60 1.83
N LEU A 116 31.11 -9.67 1.45
CA LEU A 116 30.51 -10.88 0.89
C LEU A 116 31.20 -11.32 -0.42
N ASN A 117 31.45 -10.39 -1.33
CA ASN A 117 32.09 -10.66 -2.62
C ASN A 117 33.55 -11.12 -2.43
N LEU A 118 34.29 -10.50 -1.51
CA LEU A 118 35.63 -10.93 -1.13
C LEU A 118 35.65 -12.36 -0.56
N LEU A 119 34.70 -12.68 0.32
CA LEU A 119 34.60 -14.01 0.95
C LEU A 119 34.16 -15.11 -0.03
N THR A 120 33.35 -14.76 -1.02
CA THR A 120 32.76 -15.72 -1.98
C THR A 120 33.49 -15.78 -3.31
N GLY A 121 34.48 -14.90 -3.55
CA GLY A 121 35.19 -14.80 -4.82
C GLY A 121 34.33 -14.23 -5.97
N ARG A 122 33.20 -13.58 -5.66
CA ARG A 122 32.33 -12.94 -6.66
C ARG A 122 32.93 -11.62 -7.16
N PRO A 123 32.53 -11.12 -8.34
CA PRO A 123 32.96 -9.82 -8.84
C PRO A 123 32.67 -8.72 -7.81
N LEU A 124 33.69 -7.91 -7.49
CA LEU A 124 33.63 -6.93 -6.40
C LEU A 124 32.56 -5.85 -6.60
N ASP A 125 32.13 -5.63 -7.84
CA ASP A 125 31.10 -4.69 -8.26
C ASP A 125 29.68 -5.24 -8.16
N THR A 126 29.49 -6.52 -7.82
CA THR A 126 28.15 -7.11 -7.69
C THR A 126 27.49 -6.65 -6.39
N TYR A 127 26.31 -6.02 -6.48
CA TYR A 127 25.53 -5.64 -5.29
C TYR A 127 24.29 -6.52 -5.17
N HIS A 128 24.21 -7.29 -4.09
CA HIS A 128 23.04 -8.08 -3.72
C HIS A 128 22.19 -7.31 -2.70
N ILE A 129 20.92 -7.05 -3.05
CA ILE A 129 19.99 -6.30 -2.19
C ILE A 129 19.66 -7.05 -0.90
N GLN A 130 19.83 -8.39 -0.89
CA GLN A 130 19.60 -9.23 0.28
C GLN A 130 20.52 -8.86 1.46
N VAL A 131 21.70 -8.28 1.20
CA VAL A 131 22.58 -7.77 2.26
C VAL A 131 21.93 -6.58 2.97
N LEU A 132 21.27 -5.69 2.22
CA LEU A 132 20.48 -4.59 2.78
C LEU A 132 19.28 -5.14 3.56
N GLY A 133 18.57 -6.10 2.99
CA GLY A 133 17.46 -6.79 3.66
C GLY A 133 17.86 -7.46 4.97
N LEU A 134 19.05 -8.07 5.03
CA LEU A 134 19.59 -8.67 6.25
C LEU A 134 19.84 -7.62 7.34
N ILE A 135 20.38 -6.46 6.99
CA ILE A 135 20.59 -5.36 7.95
C ILE A 135 19.25 -4.94 8.56
N TYR A 136 18.24 -4.72 7.71
CA TYR A 136 16.90 -4.36 8.18
C TYR A 136 16.27 -5.43 9.05
N LEU A 137 16.36 -6.70 8.64
CA LEU A 137 15.86 -7.85 9.40
C LEU A 137 16.48 -7.91 10.80
N LEU A 138 17.80 -7.75 10.91
CA LEU A 138 18.50 -7.78 12.20
C LEU A 138 18.08 -6.61 13.11
N CYS A 139 17.96 -5.41 12.56
CA CYS A 139 17.42 -4.26 13.29
C CYS A 139 15.98 -4.52 13.77
N TYR A 140 15.13 -5.04 12.88
CA TYR A 140 13.72 -5.33 13.17
C TYR A 140 13.57 -6.41 14.25
N ALA A 141 14.32 -7.51 14.15
CA ALA A 141 14.35 -8.57 15.17
C ALA A 141 14.83 -8.04 16.53
N GLY A 142 15.82 -7.15 16.55
CA GLY A 142 16.25 -6.44 17.76
C GLY A 142 15.14 -5.60 18.40
N LEU A 143 14.36 -4.88 17.59
CA LEU A 143 13.20 -4.11 18.06
C LEU A 143 12.08 -5.02 18.57
N LEU A 144 11.79 -6.14 17.91
CA LEU A 144 10.82 -7.15 18.38
C LEU A 144 11.25 -7.75 19.73
N PHE A 145 12.53 -8.08 19.89
CA PHE A 145 13.07 -8.51 21.18
C PHE A 145 12.78 -7.48 22.28
N LEU A 146 13.09 -6.20 22.02
CA LEU A 146 12.84 -5.12 22.97
C LEU A 146 11.35 -4.94 23.25
N LEU A 147 10.49 -5.04 22.23
CA LEU A 147 9.03 -4.99 22.35
C LEU A 147 8.52 -6.08 23.27
N PHE A 148 8.92 -7.33 23.04
CA PHE A 148 8.50 -8.48 23.85
C PHE A 148 9.00 -8.42 25.29
N ARG A 149 10.08 -7.68 25.57
CA ARG A 149 10.54 -7.38 26.94
C ARG A 149 9.88 -6.16 27.58
N SER A 150 9.12 -5.37 26.82
CA SER A 150 8.50 -4.14 27.29
C SER A 150 7.18 -4.38 28.02
N PHE A 151 6.55 -5.54 27.83
CA PHE A 151 5.37 -5.94 28.58
C PHE A 151 5.37 -7.44 28.87
N ARG A 152 4.52 -7.85 29.82
CA ARG A 152 4.31 -9.25 30.16
C ARG A 152 2.89 -9.45 30.69
N LEU A 153 2.18 -10.45 30.17
CA LEU A 153 0.87 -10.87 30.69
C LEU A 153 1.03 -11.84 31.87
N GLN A 154 -0.02 -11.93 32.70
CA GLN A 154 0.00 -12.74 33.93
C GLN A 154 0.12 -14.24 33.66
N ARG A 155 -0.52 -14.73 32.58
CA ARG A 155 -0.47 -16.14 32.18
C ARG A 155 0.58 -16.33 31.06
N PRO A 156 1.63 -17.15 31.23
CA PRO A 156 2.70 -17.30 30.24
C PRO A 156 2.24 -17.72 28.84
N TRP A 157 1.31 -18.66 28.73
CA TRP A 157 0.77 -19.09 27.43
C TRP A 157 -0.04 -17.99 26.73
N MET A 158 -0.68 -17.09 27.50
CA MET A 158 -1.42 -15.96 26.95
C MET A 158 -0.46 -14.89 26.45
N ASP A 159 0.61 -14.65 27.21
CA ASP A 159 1.72 -13.79 26.80
C ASP A 159 2.35 -14.29 25.49
N LEU A 160 2.56 -15.61 25.37
CA LEU A 160 3.04 -16.26 24.16
C LEU A 160 2.08 -16.07 23.00
N LEU A 161 0.79 -16.37 23.18
CA LEU A 161 -0.23 -16.23 22.12
C LEU A 161 -0.29 -14.80 21.58
N VAL A 162 -0.36 -13.79 22.46
CA VAL A 162 -0.40 -12.38 22.03
C VAL A 162 0.87 -12.00 21.27
N LYS A 163 2.04 -12.47 21.69
CA LYS A 163 3.30 -12.18 20.98
C LYS A 163 3.40 -12.91 19.65
N LEU A 164 2.85 -14.12 19.53
CA LEU A 164 2.74 -14.82 18.23
C LEU A 164 1.81 -14.07 17.28
N LEU A 165 0.68 -13.53 17.75
CA LEU A 165 -0.19 -12.66 16.94
C LEU A 165 0.54 -11.38 16.52
N MET A 166 1.37 -10.80 17.39
CA MET A 166 2.22 -9.67 17.01
C MET A 166 3.22 -10.05 15.93
N VAL A 167 3.84 -11.23 15.97
CA VAL A 167 4.71 -11.72 14.89
C VAL A 167 3.91 -11.90 13.61
N ALA A 168 2.70 -12.47 13.67
CA ALA A 168 1.84 -12.66 12.49
C ALA A 168 1.48 -11.35 11.78
N VAL A 169 1.28 -10.26 12.54
CA VAL A 169 0.98 -8.92 11.99
C VAL A 169 2.24 -8.19 11.54
N LEU A 170 3.26 -8.12 12.40
CA LEU A 170 4.46 -7.29 12.18
C LEU A 170 5.47 -7.91 11.22
N CYS A 171 5.49 -9.23 11.10
CA CYS A 171 6.35 -9.96 10.15
C CYS A 171 5.59 -10.39 8.89
N ASP A 172 4.38 -9.85 8.66
CA ASP A 172 3.63 -10.08 7.43
C ASP A 172 4.44 -9.63 6.21
N GLU A 173 4.35 -10.42 5.14
CA GLU A 173 5.08 -10.21 3.88
C GLU A 173 4.83 -8.82 3.28
N GLY A 174 3.61 -8.27 3.42
CA GLY A 174 3.29 -6.92 2.95
C GLY A 174 4.15 -5.84 3.60
N TYR A 175 4.62 -6.06 4.83
CA TYR A 175 5.56 -5.16 5.51
C TYR A 175 7.01 -5.48 5.17
N ILE A 176 7.41 -6.74 5.28
CA ILE A 176 8.84 -7.09 5.23
C ILE A 176 9.40 -7.17 3.80
N ALA A 177 8.57 -7.32 2.76
CA ALA A 177 9.04 -7.30 1.36
C ALA A 177 9.77 -6.00 1.00
N TYR A 178 9.46 -4.89 1.68
CA TYR A 178 10.22 -3.65 1.57
C TYR A 178 11.71 -3.82 1.93
N PHE A 179 12.07 -4.77 2.81
CA PHE A 179 13.47 -4.93 3.25
C PHE A 179 14.40 -5.32 2.10
N ASN A 180 13.90 -6.10 1.13
CA ASN A 180 14.61 -6.41 -0.11
C ASN A 180 14.22 -5.43 -1.23
N SER A 181 14.25 -4.13 -0.93
CA SER A 181 13.93 -3.09 -1.91
C SER A 181 14.69 -1.81 -1.58
N LEU A 182 14.86 -0.93 -2.59
CA LEU A 182 15.47 0.39 -2.39
C LEU A 182 14.44 1.45 -1.94
N TYR A 183 13.29 1.03 -1.41
CA TYR A 183 12.29 1.94 -0.84
C TYR A 183 12.65 2.37 0.58
N SER A 184 12.50 3.67 0.88
CA SER A 184 12.79 4.21 2.22
C SER A 184 11.73 3.83 3.27
N GLU A 185 10.60 3.27 2.82
CA GLU A 185 9.57 2.65 3.66
C GLU A 185 10.14 1.61 4.63
N SER A 186 11.22 0.90 4.28
CA SER A 186 11.95 0.00 5.19
C SER A 186 12.45 0.70 6.45
N VAL A 187 13.02 1.89 6.29
CA VAL A 187 13.52 2.71 7.39
C VAL A 187 12.36 3.37 8.14
N GLN A 188 11.26 3.69 7.45
CA GLN A 188 10.03 4.17 8.09
C GLN A 188 9.45 3.12 9.04
N ILE A 189 9.37 1.85 8.61
CA ILE A 189 8.91 0.71 9.44
C ILE A 189 9.76 0.62 10.72
N LEU A 190 11.09 0.64 10.56
CA LEU A 190 12.04 0.58 11.67
C LEU A 190 11.89 1.76 12.63
N GLY A 191 11.80 2.99 12.09
CA GLY A 191 11.65 4.22 12.85
C GLY A 191 10.36 4.22 13.68
N LEU A 192 9.22 3.88 13.06
CA LEU A 192 7.93 3.86 13.74
C LEU A 192 7.86 2.79 14.82
N LEU A 193 8.34 1.58 14.55
CA LEU A 193 8.39 0.51 15.55
C LEU A 193 9.32 0.89 16.71
N ALA A 194 10.49 1.48 16.43
CA ALA A 194 11.41 1.94 17.45
C ALA A 194 10.78 3.06 18.31
N MET A 195 10.08 4.02 17.71
CA MET A 195 9.32 5.04 18.43
C MET A 195 8.31 4.39 19.40
N ALA A 196 7.51 3.43 18.93
CA ALA A 196 6.52 2.74 19.75
C ALA A 196 7.18 1.94 20.89
N VAL A 197 8.25 1.20 20.61
CA VAL A 197 9.00 0.40 21.60
C VAL A 197 9.59 1.29 22.68
N PHE A 198 10.36 2.32 22.32
CA PHE A 198 11.01 3.18 23.30
C PHE A 198 10.02 4.07 24.05
N ALA A 199 8.92 4.49 23.41
CA ALA A 199 7.81 5.13 24.10
C ALA A 199 7.18 4.22 25.15
N LEU A 200 6.86 2.97 24.78
CA LEU A 200 6.29 1.99 25.71
C LEU A 200 7.22 1.72 26.89
N ARG A 201 8.53 1.59 26.65
CA ARG A 201 9.53 1.36 27.71
C ARG A 201 9.65 2.56 28.66
N CYS A 202 9.64 3.78 28.11
CA CYS A 202 9.59 5.02 28.87
C CYS A 202 8.33 5.11 29.74
N LEU A 203 7.18 4.68 29.21
CA LEU A 203 5.90 4.78 29.90
C LEU A 203 5.71 3.69 30.98
N THR A 204 6.19 2.48 30.73
CA THR A 204 6.09 1.33 31.64
C THR A 204 7.23 1.25 32.66
N GLY A 205 8.27 2.08 32.53
CA GLY A 205 9.45 2.05 33.40
C GLY A 205 10.36 0.84 33.16
N ARG A 206 10.26 0.18 32.00
CA ARG A 206 11.12 -0.96 31.63
C ARG A 206 12.47 -0.47 31.12
N GLY A 207 13.53 -0.74 31.88
CA GLY A 207 14.90 -0.29 31.55
C GLY A 207 15.19 1.13 32.05
N ARG A 208 16.36 1.66 31.68
CA ARG A 208 16.82 2.97 32.16
C ARG A 208 16.24 4.09 31.30
N LEU A 209 15.55 5.07 31.91
CA LEU A 209 15.00 6.23 31.21
C LEU A 209 16.07 7.00 30.42
N VAL A 210 17.27 7.14 30.99
CA VAL A 210 18.42 7.79 30.35
C VAL A 210 18.92 7.09 29.09
N VAL A 211 18.50 5.84 28.85
CA VAL A 211 18.79 5.08 27.62
C VAL A 211 17.58 5.07 26.69
N ASN A 212 16.37 4.85 27.22
CA ASN A 212 15.17 4.75 26.40
C ASN A 212 14.73 6.12 25.83
N ALA A 213 14.84 7.21 26.58
CA ALA A 213 14.40 8.54 26.12
C ALA A 213 15.24 9.11 24.96
N PRO A 214 16.59 9.08 24.97
CA PRO A 214 17.36 9.49 23.78
C PRO A 214 17.11 8.57 22.59
N LEU A 215 16.98 7.25 22.80
CA LEU A 215 16.65 6.33 21.71
C LEU A 215 15.26 6.59 21.12
N PHE A 216 14.28 6.98 21.95
CA PHE A 216 12.98 7.45 21.45
C PHE A 216 13.14 8.70 20.57
N PHE A 217 13.86 9.72 21.04
CA PHE A 217 14.06 10.94 20.24
C PHE A 217 14.82 10.67 18.94
N LEU A 218 15.85 9.83 18.98
CA LEU A 218 16.56 9.36 17.78
C LEU A 218 15.65 8.59 16.83
N SER A 219 14.74 7.77 17.36
CA SER A 219 13.76 7.05 16.54
C SER A 219 12.80 8.02 15.83
N CYS A 220 12.40 9.11 16.48
CA CYS A 220 11.64 10.19 15.82
C CYS A 220 12.44 10.83 14.68
N VAL A 221 13.73 11.10 14.88
CA VAL A 221 14.59 11.64 13.81
C VAL A 221 14.67 10.66 12.63
N VAL A 222 14.92 9.38 12.89
CA VAL A 222 14.99 8.34 11.83
C VAL A 222 13.66 8.22 11.09
N TYR A 223 12.53 8.22 11.80
CA TYR A 223 11.19 8.14 11.19
C TYR A 223 10.83 9.38 10.35
N GLY A 224 11.13 10.59 10.86
CA GLY A 224 10.89 11.83 10.13
C GLY A 224 11.79 11.95 8.90
N TRP A 225 13.05 11.50 9.01
CA TRP A 225 14.04 11.60 7.95
C TRP A 225 13.99 10.45 6.94
N SER A 226 13.26 9.36 7.20
CA SER A 226 13.08 8.29 6.22
C SER A 226 12.21 8.73 5.04
N LYS A 227 11.19 9.55 5.33
CA LYS A 227 10.25 10.10 4.34
C LYS A 227 9.76 11.46 4.83
N PHE A 228 10.00 12.50 4.05
CA PHE A 228 9.87 13.89 4.53
C PHE A 228 8.47 14.28 5.00
N ILE A 229 7.43 13.65 4.43
CA ILE A 229 6.05 13.83 4.92
C ILE A 229 5.90 13.45 6.40
N ASN A 230 6.74 12.57 6.95
CA ASN A 230 6.69 12.13 8.35
C ASN A 230 7.30 13.14 9.35
N ILE A 231 8.00 14.18 8.89
CA ILE A 231 8.70 15.14 9.76
C ILE A 231 7.74 15.76 10.80
N PRO A 232 6.55 16.27 10.42
CA PRO A 232 5.64 16.87 11.41
C PRO A 232 5.14 15.86 12.46
N VAL A 233 4.93 14.60 12.06
CA VAL A 233 4.55 13.53 12.99
C VAL A 233 5.68 13.21 13.98
N ALA A 234 6.93 13.19 13.50
CA ALA A 234 8.09 13.02 14.36
C ALA A 234 8.22 14.16 15.39
N VAL A 235 8.08 15.41 14.95
CA VAL A 235 8.10 16.59 15.83
C VAL A 235 6.96 16.53 16.85
N LEU A 236 5.73 16.21 16.41
CA LEU A 236 4.58 16.05 17.30
C LEU A 236 4.82 14.97 18.37
N CYS A 237 5.43 13.85 18.00
CA CYS A 237 5.79 12.78 18.94
C CYS A 237 6.89 13.21 19.93
N ILE A 238 7.91 13.97 19.48
CA ILE A 238 8.94 14.55 20.36
C ILE A 238 8.29 15.48 21.38
N LEU A 239 7.39 16.37 20.95
CA LEU A 239 6.70 17.30 21.83
C LEU A 239 5.75 16.58 22.80
N GLY A 240 4.94 15.66 22.29
CA GLY A 240 3.94 14.91 23.06
C GLY A 240 4.55 14.06 24.16
N LEU A 241 5.39 13.07 23.79
CA LEU A 241 6.03 12.21 24.78
C LEU A 241 7.08 12.98 25.59
N GLY A 242 7.81 13.92 24.97
CA GLY A 242 8.74 14.81 25.67
C GLY A 242 8.05 15.56 26.81
N ALA A 243 6.90 16.18 26.56
CA ALA A 243 6.10 16.85 27.59
C ALA A 243 5.73 15.90 28.73
N VAL A 244 5.26 14.67 28.43
CA VAL A 244 4.96 13.67 29.46
C VAL A 244 6.20 13.28 30.27
N LEU A 245 7.35 13.10 29.63
CA LEU A 245 8.61 12.76 30.31
C LEU A 245 9.11 13.90 31.19
N LEU A 246 8.96 15.16 30.74
CA LEU A 246 9.28 16.35 31.52
C LEU A 246 8.42 16.43 32.78
N LEU A 247 7.11 16.15 32.67
CA LEU A 247 6.20 16.09 33.82
C LEU A 247 6.58 14.98 34.83
N ARG A 248 7.30 13.95 34.39
CA ARG A 248 7.77 12.82 35.23
C ARG A 248 9.17 13.01 35.80
N SER A 249 9.91 14.04 35.40
CA SER A 249 11.36 14.17 35.66
C SER A 249 11.72 15.37 36.55
N GLY A 250 12.73 15.21 37.40
CA GLY A 250 13.33 16.30 38.20
C GLY A 250 14.36 17.14 37.44
N GLY A 251 14.90 18.18 38.07
CA GLY A 251 15.66 19.27 37.42
C GLY A 251 16.75 18.86 36.42
N ARG A 252 17.77 18.10 36.84
CA ARG A 252 18.89 17.71 35.95
C ARG A 252 18.43 16.87 34.75
N ARG A 253 17.51 15.92 34.98
CA ARG A 253 16.92 15.09 33.90
C ARG A 253 16.02 15.91 32.98
N ARG A 254 15.30 16.89 33.53
CA ARG A 254 14.44 17.80 32.76
C ARG A 254 15.27 18.63 31.77
N ARG A 255 16.38 19.23 32.21
CA ARG A 255 17.29 19.99 31.32
C ARG A 255 17.79 19.12 30.17
N TRP A 256 18.27 17.92 30.48
CA TRP A 256 18.76 16.98 29.49
C TRP A 256 17.67 16.57 28.47
N LEU A 257 16.45 16.24 28.93
CA LEU A 257 15.32 15.93 28.05
C LEU A 257 14.96 17.08 27.10
N VAL A 258 14.96 18.32 27.60
CA VAL A 258 14.70 19.52 26.78
C VAL A 258 15.78 19.67 25.71
N VAL A 259 17.07 19.62 26.09
CA VAL A 259 18.18 19.77 25.15
C VAL A 259 18.12 18.69 24.07
N SER A 260 17.90 17.42 24.44
CA SER A 260 17.77 16.33 23.47
C SER A 260 16.58 16.52 22.53
N GLY A 261 15.42 16.91 23.05
CA GLY A 261 14.22 17.16 22.23
C GLY A 261 14.42 18.32 21.26
N VAL A 262 14.97 19.46 21.73
CA VAL A 262 15.27 20.64 20.90
C VAL A 262 16.29 20.31 19.83
N LEU A 263 17.35 19.56 20.16
CA LEU A 263 18.35 19.13 19.19
C LEU A 263 17.72 18.27 18.08
N CYS A 264 16.85 17.32 18.43
CA CYS A 264 16.19 16.48 17.44
C CYS A 264 15.23 17.26 16.54
N ILE A 265 14.50 18.24 17.11
CA ILE A 265 13.65 19.15 16.32
C ILE A 265 14.51 20.02 15.40
N ALA A 266 15.65 20.52 15.87
CA ALA A 266 16.57 21.31 15.06
C ALA A 266 17.15 20.49 13.89
N VAL A 267 17.52 19.23 14.12
CA VAL A 267 17.95 18.30 13.06
C VAL A 267 16.84 18.09 12.04
N LEU A 268 15.62 17.78 12.49
CA LEU A 268 14.46 17.61 11.59
C LEU A 268 14.13 18.90 10.82
N GLY A 269 14.29 20.06 11.45
CA GLY A 269 14.15 21.37 10.80
C GLY A 269 15.22 21.61 9.73
N ALA A 270 16.48 21.25 10.02
CA ALA A 270 17.55 21.33 9.02
C ALA A 270 17.30 20.41 7.82
N VAL A 271 16.80 19.19 8.06
CA VAL A 271 16.41 18.26 6.99
C VAL A 271 15.28 18.86 6.13
N TYR A 272 14.26 19.42 6.76
CA TYR A 272 13.16 20.09 6.05
C TYR A 272 13.65 21.26 5.19
N LEU A 273 14.59 22.06 5.71
CA LEU A 273 15.17 23.18 4.97
C LEU A 273 16.11 22.74 3.83
N SER A 274 16.58 21.49 3.85
CA SER A 274 17.43 20.91 2.78
C SER A 274 16.64 20.27 1.64
N LEU A 275 15.30 20.32 1.68
CA LEU A 275 14.47 19.69 0.65
C LEU A 275 14.65 20.41 -0.69
N PRO A 276 15.00 19.68 -1.77
CA PRO A 276 15.14 20.30 -3.08
C PRO A 276 13.77 20.67 -3.65
N GLY A 277 13.68 21.87 -4.23
CA GLY A 277 12.42 22.45 -4.71
C GLY A 277 11.70 21.67 -5.82
N TRP A 278 12.41 20.80 -6.56
CA TRP A 278 11.78 19.97 -7.60
C TRP A 278 10.73 19.03 -7.00
N MET A 279 10.95 18.48 -5.80
CA MET A 279 9.99 17.57 -5.16
C MET A 279 8.67 18.26 -4.85
N ASP A 280 8.73 19.51 -4.39
CA ASP A 280 7.52 20.30 -4.14
C ASP A 280 6.79 20.61 -5.44
N TYR A 281 7.52 20.93 -6.52
CA TYR A 281 6.92 21.20 -7.83
C TYR A 281 6.15 19.99 -8.38
N GLU A 282 6.74 18.80 -8.43
CA GLU A 282 6.08 17.59 -8.94
C GLU A 282 4.83 17.24 -8.11
N THR A 283 4.97 17.30 -6.79
CA THR A 283 3.88 16.90 -5.88
C THR A 283 2.79 17.98 -5.77
N ASN A 284 3.12 19.27 -5.95
CA ASN A 284 2.14 20.34 -6.12
C ASN A 284 1.33 20.16 -7.41
N TYR A 285 2.00 19.81 -8.51
CA TYR A 285 1.32 19.50 -9.77
C TYR A 285 0.26 18.42 -9.56
N ASN A 286 0.65 17.29 -8.96
CA ASN A 286 -0.28 16.21 -8.65
C ASN A 286 -1.40 16.65 -7.70
N SER A 287 -1.10 17.52 -6.73
CA SER A 287 -2.11 18.02 -5.78
C SER A 287 -3.17 18.89 -6.46
N VAL A 288 -2.79 19.72 -7.42
CA VAL A 288 -3.71 20.59 -8.18
C VAL A 288 -4.47 19.77 -9.22
N PHE A 289 -3.75 19.18 -10.19
CA PHE A 289 -4.35 18.61 -11.40
C PHE A 289 -4.87 17.19 -11.20
N TYR A 290 -4.21 16.41 -10.34
CA TYR A 290 -4.58 15.03 -10.00
C TYR A 290 -5.23 14.90 -8.61
N GLY A 291 -5.59 16.03 -8.00
CA GLY A 291 -6.25 16.13 -6.71
C GLY A 291 -7.41 17.10 -6.78
N VAL A 292 -7.13 18.40 -6.60
CA VAL A 292 -8.13 19.47 -6.55
C VAL A 292 -9.08 19.45 -7.75
N LEU A 293 -8.56 19.32 -8.97
CA LEU A 293 -9.36 19.39 -10.21
C LEU A 293 -9.89 18.03 -10.69
N LYS A 294 -9.30 16.93 -10.22
CA LYS A 294 -9.60 15.58 -10.74
C LYS A 294 -11.06 15.16 -10.55
N ASP A 295 -11.80 14.79 -11.58
CA ASP A 295 -13.26 14.51 -11.55
C ASP A 295 -14.14 15.67 -11.04
N ALA A 296 -13.64 16.91 -11.03
CA ALA A 296 -14.52 18.06 -10.85
C ALA A 296 -15.30 18.33 -12.15
N SER A 297 -16.51 18.90 -12.06
CA SER A 297 -17.25 19.36 -13.25
C SER A 297 -16.49 20.51 -13.93
N PRO A 298 -16.72 20.77 -15.23
CA PRO A 298 -16.07 21.88 -15.93
C PRO A 298 -16.17 23.21 -15.17
N GLU A 299 -17.35 23.53 -14.63
CA GLU A 299 -17.60 24.76 -13.86
C GLU A 299 -16.79 24.79 -12.56
N GLN A 300 -16.72 23.66 -11.86
CA GLN A 300 -15.94 23.54 -10.62
C GLN A 300 -14.43 23.66 -10.87
N ARG A 301 -13.93 23.18 -12.01
CA ARG A 301 -12.49 23.27 -12.31
C ARG A 301 -12.05 24.72 -12.46
N GLU A 302 -12.86 25.53 -13.13
CA GLU A 302 -12.60 26.97 -13.28
C GLU A 302 -12.67 27.69 -11.92
N GLU A 303 -13.70 27.41 -11.11
CA GLU A 303 -13.84 27.93 -9.75
C GLU A 303 -12.60 27.59 -8.89
N TYR A 304 -12.21 26.32 -8.86
CA TYR A 304 -11.12 25.85 -8.01
C TYR A 304 -9.75 26.39 -8.45
N LEU A 305 -9.52 26.58 -9.74
CA LEU A 305 -8.32 27.25 -10.24
C LEU A 305 -8.28 28.71 -9.79
N ALA A 306 -9.40 29.43 -9.92
CA ALA A 306 -9.50 30.82 -9.51
C ALA A 306 -9.26 30.98 -7.99
N ASP A 307 -9.80 30.07 -7.17
CA ASP A 307 -9.59 30.05 -5.72
C ASP A 307 -8.15 29.75 -5.30
N LEU A 308 -7.41 29.02 -6.14
CA LEU A 308 -5.97 28.80 -6.01
C LEU A 308 -5.14 29.96 -6.57
N GLY A 309 -5.76 30.94 -7.23
CA GLY A 309 -5.07 32.04 -7.90
C GLY A 309 -4.32 31.63 -9.17
N LEU A 310 -4.71 30.51 -9.79
CA LEU A 310 -4.09 29.99 -11.00
C LEU A 310 -4.80 30.47 -12.28
N PRO A 311 -4.07 30.65 -13.39
CA PRO A 311 -4.66 31.04 -14.67
C PRO A 311 -5.65 30.02 -15.22
N ALA A 312 -6.69 30.51 -15.91
CA ALA A 312 -7.76 29.68 -16.47
C ALA A 312 -7.27 28.66 -17.52
N TYR A 313 -6.21 28.96 -18.28
CA TYR A 313 -5.71 28.02 -19.31
C TYR A 313 -5.27 26.68 -18.70
N MET A 314 -4.85 26.67 -17.43
CA MET A 314 -4.38 25.47 -16.76
C MET A 314 -5.49 24.41 -16.54
N VAL A 315 -6.76 24.77 -16.76
CA VAL A 315 -7.89 23.84 -16.68
C VAL A 315 -7.72 22.64 -17.60
N GLU A 316 -7.00 22.81 -18.71
CA GLU A 316 -6.75 21.75 -19.69
C GLU A 316 -5.97 20.58 -19.08
N TYR A 317 -5.17 20.80 -18.04
CA TYR A 317 -4.36 19.78 -17.39
C TYR A 317 -5.10 19.02 -16.28
N ALA A 318 -6.37 19.32 -16.02
CA ALA A 318 -7.18 18.53 -15.10
C ALA A 318 -7.16 17.04 -15.48
N ASP A 319 -7.26 16.18 -14.46
CA ASP A 319 -7.19 14.71 -14.59
C ASP A 319 -5.83 14.17 -15.06
N SER A 320 -4.77 14.99 -15.01
CA SER A 320 -3.40 14.54 -15.33
C SER A 320 -2.48 14.56 -14.11
N ASN A 321 -1.56 13.59 -14.06
CA ASN A 321 -0.45 13.59 -13.10
C ASN A 321 0.84 14.04 -13.76
N TYR A 322 1.85 14.36 -12.94
CA TYR A 322 3.12 14.93 -13.38
C TYR A 322 3.91 14.00 -14.32
N TYR A 323 3.68 12.70 -14.31
CA TYR A 323 4.44 11.76 -15.13
C TYR A 323 3.79 11.49 -16.50
N MET A 324 2.71 12.20 -16.82
CA MET A 324 2.01 12.06 -18.11
C MET A 324 2.63 12.94 -19.19
N ASP A 325 2.71 12.39 -20.40
CA ASP A 325 3.26 13.06 -21.58
C ASP A 325 2.46 14.29 -22.00
N ARG A 326 1.13 14.25 -21.82
CA ARG A 326 0.21 15.33 -22.22
C ARG A 326 0.61 16.70 -21.67
N ALA A 327 1.10 16.73 -20.43
CA ALA A 327 1.53 17.97 -19.78
C ALA A 327 3.04 18.21 -19.87
N ALA A 328 3.82 17.34 -20.53
CA ALA A 328 5.27 17.45 -20.55
C ALA A 328 5.76 18.75 -21.20
N SER A 329 5.28 19.06 -22.40
CA SER A 329 5.64 20.29 -23.12
C SER A 329 5.24 21.55 -22.36
N ALA A 330 4.02 21.56 -21.80
CA ALA A 330 3.50 22.67 -21.01
C ALA A 330 4.36 22.95 -19.78
N ARG A 331 4.72 21.90 -19.01
CA ARG A 331 5.57 22.02 -17.81
C ARG A 331 6.98 22.51 -18.11
N GLU A 332 7.44 22.40 -19.35
CA GLU A 332 8.72 22.95 -19.80
C GLU A 332 8.63 24.40 -20.25
N SER A 333 7.43 24.91 -20.55
CA SER A 333 7.23 26.30 -20.93
C SER A 333 7.56 27.26 -19.78
N ALA A 334 8.14 28.41 -20.12
CA ALA A 334 8.48 29.44 -19.14
C ALA A 334 7.24 30.05 -18.47
N GLU A 335 6.15 30.19 -19.23
CA GLU A 335 4.85 30.70 -18.76
C GLU A 335 4.27 29.79 -17.67
N PHE A 336 4.10 28.50 -17.97
CA PHE A 336 3.56 27.54 -17.00
C PHE A 336 4.39 27.52 -15.71
N ARG A 337 5.73 27.51 -15.82
CA ARG A 337 6.60 27.50 -14.65
C ARG A 337 6.47 28.78 -13.82
N ALA A 338 6.38 29.95 -14.46
CA ALA A 338 6.25 31.22 -13.76
C ALA A 338 4.92 31.34 -13.00
N ASP A 339 3.84 30.86 -13.62
CA ASP A 339 2.51 30.88 -13.01
C ASP A 339 2.38 29.81 -11.91
N PHE A 340 2.82 28.59 -12.18
CA PHE A 340 2.58 27.45 -11.29
C PHE A 340 3.52 27.42 -10.07
N SER A 341 4.75 27.93 -10.20
CA SER A 341 5.74 27.92 -9.11
C SER A 341 5.34 28.76 -7.89
N GLN A 342 4.27 29.55 -7.99
CA GLN A 342 3.73 30.36 -6.91
C GLN A 342 2.92 29.55 -5.88
N ILE A 343 2.43 28.36 -6.27
CA ILE A 343 1.60 27.53 -5.40
C ILE A 343 2.41 26.85 -4.31
N SER A 344 1.96 26.99 -3.06
CA SER A 344 2.52 26.32 -1.90
C SER A 344 1.60 25.23 -1.34
N LYS A 345 2.17 24.35 -0.50
CA LYS A 345 1.38 23.37 0.28
C LYS A 345 0.37 24.01 1.22
N PHE A 346 0.63 25.25 1.67
CA PHE A 346 -0.31 25.98 2.52
C PHE A 346 -1.53 26.45 1.72
N ASP A 347 -1.34 26.90 0.48
CA ASP A 347 -2.45 27.29 -0.40
C ASP A 347 -3.38 26.09 -0.65
N LEU A 348 -2.80 24.93 -0.93
CA LEU A 348 -3.53 23.67 -1.10
C LEU A 348 -4.26 23.25 0.18
N LEU A 349 -3.63 23.37 1.35
CA LEU A 349 -4.29 23.08 2.63
C LEU A 349 -5.47 24.03 2.87
N PHE A 350 -5.27 25.34 2.68
CA PHE A 350 -6.31 26.34 2.88
C PHE A 350 -7.44 26.22 1.86
N PHE A 351 -7.14 25.83 0.63
CA PHE A 351 -8.13 25.46 -0.38
C PHE A 351 -9.05 24.37 0.19
N TYR A 352 -8.51 23.23 0.61
CA TYR A 352 -9.34 22.14 1.14
C TYR A 352 -10.11 22.53 2.40
N LEU A 353 -9.59 23.43 3.24
CA LEU A 353 -10.31 23.97 4.39
C LEU A 353 -11.48 24.89 4.00
N ARG A 354 -11.39 25.60 2.86
CA ARG A 354 -12.48 26.41 2.29
C ARG A 354 -13.50 25.57 1.51
N HIS A 355 -13.06 24.43 0.96
CA HIS A 355 -13.90 23.49 0.20
C HIS A 355 -14.00 22.13 0.91
N PRO A 356 -14.61 22.04 2.11
CA PRO A 356 -14.61 20.80 2.90
C PRO A 356 -15.34 19.64 2.21
N GLY A 357 -16.38 19.93 1.41
CA GLY A 357 -17.07 18.90 0.61
C GLY A 357 -16.13 18.25 -0.41
N ARG A 358 -15.32 19.07 -1.09
CA ARG A 358 -14.29 18.59 -2.03
C ARG A 358 -13.22 17.79 -1.29
N PHE A 359 -12.81 18.25 -0.11
CA PHE A 359 -11.81 17.52 0.67
C PHE A 359 -12.32 16.14 1.09
N LEU A 360 -13.56 16.04 1.59
CA LEU A 360 -14.17 14.77 1.99
C LEU A 360 -14.23 13.78 0.82
N GLN A 361 -14.63 14.22 -0.38
CA GLN A 361 -14.62 13.37 -1.58
C GLN A 361 -13.23 12.78 -1.85
N LYS A 362 -12.16 13.59 -1.70
CA LYS A 362 -10.79 13.12 -1.92
C LYS A 362 -10.28 12.22 -0.79
N LEU A 363 -10.72 12.46 0.44
CA LEU A 363 -10.42 11.60 1.58
C LEU A 363 -11.13 10.26 1.50
N ASP A 364 -12.30 10.16 0.85
CA ASP A 364 -12.95 8.87 0.56
C ASP A 364 -12.06 7.98 -0.29
N VAL A 365 -11.41 8.56 -1.32
CA VAL A 365 -10.43 7.86 -2.15
C VAL A 365 -9.21 7.43 -1.31
N ALA A 366 -8.66 8.32 -0.49
CA ALA A 366 -7.54 7.98 0.39
C ALA A 366 -7.89 6.84 1.36
N MET A 367 -9.10 6.84 1.93
CA MET A 367 -9.61 5.78 2.80
C MET A 367 -9.72 4.45 2.03
N ALA A 368 -10.17 4.47 0.77
CA ALA A 368 -10.21 3.27 -0.06
C ALA A 368 -8.82 2.61 -0.20
N HIS A 369 -7.74 3.40 -0.19
CA HIS A 369 -6.35 2.93 -0.27
C HIS A 369 -5.76 2.43 1.05
N SER A 370 -6.39 2.63 2.21
CA SER A 370 -5.85 2.18 3.51
C SER A 370 -6.09 0.69 3.81
N GLY A 371 -6.83 0.00 2.93
CA GLY A 371 -7.11 -1.43 3.03
C GLY A 371 -5.88 -2.31 2.82
N PHE A 372 -4.90 -1.88 2.03
CA PHE A 372 -3.69 -2.65 1.74
C PHE A 372 -2.47 -2.15 2.51
N ILE A 373 -1.54 -3.07 2.76
CA ILE A 373 -0.23 -2.75 3.32
C ILE A 373 0.76 -2.46 2.18
N ARG A 374 0.86 -3.36 1.20
CA ARG A 374 1.72 -3.20 0.02
C ARG A 374 0.92 -2.61 -1.15
N PRO A 375 1.48 -1.67 -1.92
CA PRO A 375 0.88 -1.22 -3.17
C PRO A 375 0.63 -2.38 -4.15
N TYR A 376 -0.58 -2.47 -4.67
CA TYR A 376 -1.06 -3.56 -5.54
C TYR A 376 -0.33 -3.65 -6.89
N TYR A 377 0.40 -2.61 -7.29
CA TYR A 377 1.12 -2.54 -8.57
C TYR A 377 2.61 -2.89 -8.44
N LEU A 378 3.06 -3.29 -7.24
CA LEU A 378 4.44 -3.66 -6.94
C LEU A 378 4.56 -5.16 -6.74
N SER A 379 4.95 -5.86 -7.81
CA SER A 379 5.22 -7.30 -7.76
C SER A 379 6.33 -7.63 -6.76
N ASN A 380 6.45 -8.90 -6.41
CA ASN A 380 7.49 -9.31 -5.49
C ASN A 380 8.22 -10.62 -5.80
N LEU A 381 8.19 -11.00 -7.07
CA LEU A 381 8.96 -12.11 -7.64
C LEU A 381 9.78 -11.64 -8.85
N ASP A 382 10.83 -12.39 -9.13
CA ASP A 382 11.82 -12.08 -10.17
C ASP A 382 11.34 -12.44 -11.59
N ALA A 383 12.23 -12.28 -12.57
CA ALA A 383 11.95 -12.52 -13.98
C ALA A 383 11.74 -14.01 -14.32
N GLY A 384 11.96 -14.92 -13.37
CA GLY A 384 11.60 -16.33 -13.51
C GLY A 384 10.08 -16.58 -13.48
N HIS A 385 9.30 -15.54 -13.17
CA HIS A 385 7.85 -15.57 -13.04
C HIS A 385 7.20 -14.56 -14.00
N PRO A 386 5.91 -14.74 -14.35
CA PRO A 386 5.16 -13.72 -15.08
C PRO A 386 5.24 -12.36 -14.39
N ARG A 387 5.21 -11.28 -15.17
CA ARG A 387 5.25 -9.92 -14.62
C ARG A 387 4.04 -9.68 -13.72
N LEU A 388 4.23 -8.84 -12.71
CA LEU A 388 3.21 -8.57 -11.68
C LEU A 388 2.76 -9.77 -10.84
N THR A 389 3.61 -10.81 -10.70
CA THR A 389 3.31 -11.93 -9.79
C THR A 389 3.61 -11.60 -8.33
N PHE A 390 2.75 -12.11 -7.42
CA PHE A 390 2.90 -11.95 -5.98
C PHE A 390 3.15 -13.28 -5.26
N ALA A 391 4.22 -13.35 -4.48
CA ALA A 391 4.45 -14.37 -3.48
C ALA A 391 3.45 -14.26 -2.32
N ASN A 392 3.11 -15.42 -1.75
CA ASN A 392 2.20 -15.60 -0.62
C ASN A 392 2.85 -16.49 0.45
N ARG A 393 4.08 -16.16 0.86
CA ARG A 393 4.87 -16.96 1.81
C ARG A 393 4.43 -16.73 3.26
N PHE A 394 4.11 -15.49 3.62
CA PHE A 394 3.61 -15.13 4.95
C PHE A 394 2.73 -13.86 4.91
N GLY A 395 1.77 -13.82 4.00
CA GLY A 395 0.82 -12.70 3.81
C GLY A 395 -0.52 -12.84 4.54
N GLY A 396 -0.57 -13.63 5.62
CA GLY A 396 -1.85 -13.95 6.29
C GLY A 396 -2.55 -12.74 6.92
N TRP A 397 -1.80 -11.77 7.44
CA TRP A 397 -2.37 -10.53 7.96
C TRP A 397 -2.82 -9.63 6.82
N SER A 398 -2.03 -9.51 5.74
CA SER A 398 -2.44 -8.79 4.53
C SER A 398 -3.76 -9.35 3.96
N TYR A 399 -3.91 -10.67 3.89
CA TYR A 399 -5.15 -11.32 3.46
C TYR A 399 -6.33 -10.97 4.37
N VAL A 400 -6.18 -11.14 5.69
CA VAL A 400 -7.25 -10.81 6.66
C VAL A 400 -7.62 -9.32 6.59
N ARG A 401 -6.64 -8.45 6.40
CA ARG A 401 -6.87 -7.01 6.25
C ARG A 401 -7.71 -6.69 5.01
N GLY A 402 -7.44 -7.35 3.88
CA GLY A 402 -8.22 -7.19 2.65
C GLY A 402 -9.68 -7.66 2.77
N GLN A 403 -9.97 -8.60 3.68
CA GLN A 403 -11.33 -9.08 3.96
C GLN A 403 -12.09 -8.21 4.97
N LEU A 404 -11.40 -7.30 5.66
CA LEU A 404 -11.98 -6.42 6.68
C LEU A 404 -12.16 -5.01 6.11
N PRO A 405 -13.16 -4.25 6.59
CA PRO A 405 -13.49 -2.92 6.04
C PRO A 405 -12.50 -1.82 6.50
N PHE A 406 -11.19 -2.10 6.56
CA PHE A 406 -10.12 -1.13 6.85
C PHE A 406 -10.01 -0.01 5.81
N ASN A 407 -10.67 -0.18 4.67
CA ASN A 407 -10.86 0.81 3.63
C ASN A 407 -12.12 1.67 3.83
N THR A 408 -12.75 1.63 5.02
CA THR A 408 -13.95 2.41 5.35
C THR A 408 -13.73 3.32 6.55
N TRP A 409 -14.37 4.49 6.54
CA TRP A 409 -14.36 5.44 7.66
C TRP A 409 -14.87 4.83 8.97
N ALA A 410 -15.95 4.06 8.90
CA ALA A 410 -16.62 3.53 10.08
C ALA A 410 -15.70 2.58 10.85
N PHE A 411 -15.07 1.62 10.15
CA PHE A 411 -14.23 0.62 10.81
C PHE A 411 -12.88 1.19 11.24
N SER A 412 -12.19 1.95 10.37
CA SER A 412 -10.93 2.61 10.71
C SER A 412 -11.11 3.62 11.85
N GLY A 413 -12.22 4.35 11.86
CA GLY A 413 -12.62 5.25 12.95
C GLY A 413 -12.90 4.49 14.26
N LEU A 414 -13.58 3.34 14.19
CA LEU A 414 -13.83 2.49 15.36
C LEU A 414 -12.54 1.96 15.98
N VAL A 415 -11.62 1.42 15.17
CA VAL A 415 -10.31 0.92 15.65
C VAL A 415 -9.51 2.05 16.29
N THR A 416 -9.49 3.22 15.64
CA THR A 416 -8.83 4.42 16.17
C THR A 416 -9.41 4.85 17.52
N LEU A 417 -10.74 4.99 17.61
CA LEU A 417 -11.43 5.37 18.83
C LEU A 417 -11.20 4.36 19.95
N ALA A 418 -11.35 3.06 19.67
CA ALA A 418 -11.13 1.99 20.63
C ALA A 418 -9.69 1.99 21.14
N GLY A 419 -8.70 2.14 20.24
CA GLY A 419 -7.29 2.24 20.55
C GLY A 419 -6.97 3.44 21.46
N CYS A 420 -7.46 4.63 21.10
CA CYS A 420 -7.29 5.86 21.90
C CYS A 420 -7.95 5.75 23.28
N LEU A 421 -9.17 5.21 23.37
CA LEU A 421 -9.85 4.97 24.65
C LEU A 421 -9.11 3.94 25.50
N CYS A 422 -8.54 2.90 24.87
CA CYS A 422 -7.71 1.91 25.55
C CYS A 422 -6.47 2.58 26.15
N LEU A 423 -5.74 3.37 25.35
CA LEU A 423 -4.56 4.10 25.78
C LEU A 423 -4.87 5.08 26.92
N TRP A 424 -5.95 5.85 26.79
CA TRP A 424 -6.47 6.74 27.83
C TRP A 424 -6.70 5.99 29.15
N ARG A 425 -7.42 4.87 29.11
CA ARG A 425 -7.70 4.05 30.31
C ARG A 425 -6.44 3.46 30.93
N LEU A 426 -5.43 3.11 30.14
CA LEU A 426 -4.15 2.61 30.63
C LEU A 426 -3.34 3.70 31.35
N LEU A 427 -3.46 4.96 30.91
CA LEU A 427 -2.60 6.05 31.37
C LEU A 427 -3.25 6.97 32.42
N LYS A 428 -4.58 7.17 32.40
CA LYS A 428 -5.30 8.18 33.20
C LYS A 428 -5.14 8.04 34.73
N GLY A 429 -4.75 6.88 35.23
CA GLY A 429 -4.64 6.63 36.67
C GLY A 429 -6.01 6.51 37.36
N GLY A 430 -6.02 6.56 38.69
CA GLY A 430 -7.24 6.47 39.52
C GLY A 430 -8.10 7.73 39.46
N ARG A 431 -9.34 7.65 39.98
CA ARG A 431 -10.26 8.78 40.05
C ARG A 431 -9.64 9.89 40.90
N GLY A 432 -9.41 11.07 40.32
CA GLY A 432 -8.79 12.23 40.98
C GLY A 432 -7.32 12.51 40.63
N ASP A 433 -6.62 11.62 39.92
CA ASP A 433 -5.22 11.85 39.49
C ASP A 433 -5.14 12.77 38.27
N LYS A 434 -5.29 14.08 38.51
CA LYS A 434 -5.28 15.11 37.46
C LYS A 434 -3.99 15.09 36.62
N LYS A 435 -2.84 14.76 37.23
CA LYS A 435 -1.53 14.73 36.55
C LYS A 435 -1.44 13.59 35.55
N ARG A 436 -1.84 12.37 35.94
CA ARG A 436 -1.90 11.24 35.00
C ARG A 436 -2.98 11.41 33.95
N GLY A 437 -4.11 12.03 34.31
CA GLY A 437 -5.14 12.43 33.35
C GLY A 437 -4.60 13.36 32.26
N LEU A 438 -3.83 14.39 32.63
CA LEU A 438 -3.19 15.30 31.66
C LEU A 438 -2.18 14.57 30.77
N GLN A 439 -1.32 13.71 31.35
CA GLN A 439 -0.36 12.92 30.56
C GLN A 439 -1.06 12.01 29.55
N ALA A 440 -2.16 11.37 29.95
CA ALA A 440 -2.97 10.55 29.06
C ALA A 440 -3.58 11.40 27.93
N ALA A 441 -4.08 12.61 28.25
CA ALA A 441 -4.68 13.50 27.26
C ALA A 441 -3.66 13.91 26.20
N VAL A 442 -2.47 14.36 26.64
CA VAL A 442 -1.38 14.75 25.74
C VAL A 442 -1.03 13.61 24.79
N LEU A 443 -0.82 12.39 25.29
CA LEU A 443 -0.44 11.25 24.44
C LEU A 443 -1.54 10.80 23.49
N VAL A 444 -2.81 10.85 23.92
CA VAL A 444 -3.94 10.53 23.04
C VAL A 444 -4.10 11.58 21.95
N LEU A 445 -3.96 12.87 22.28
CA LEU A 445 -3.99 13.95 21.29
C LEU A 445 -2.80 13.90 20.34
N THR A 446 -1.60 13.55 20.83
CA THR A 446 -0.43 13.28 19.97
C THR A 446 -0.74 12.17 18.97
N LEU A 447 -1.27 11.04 19.44
CA LEU A 447 -1.61 9.91 18.56
C LEU A 447 -2.69 10.28 17.53
N LEU A 448 -3.79 10.93 17.98
CA LEU A 448 -4.85 11.38 17.08
C LEU A 448 -4.33 12.38 16.05
N GLY A 449 -3.49 13.34 16.46
CA GLY A 449 -2.87 14.29 15.54
C GLY A 449 -1.92 13.62 14.54
N SER A 450 -1.14 12.63 14.98
CA SER A 450 -0.28 11.82 14.09
C SER A 450 -1.10 11.06 13.05
N MET A 451 -2.18 10.40 13.47
CA MET A 451 -3.04 9.64 12.56
C MET A 451 -3.81 10.56 11.61
N ALA A 452 -4.36 11.67 12.11
CA ALA A 452 -5.02 12.67 11.28
C ALA A 452 -4.06 13.23 10.23
N TYR A 453 -2.82 13.57 10.62
CA TYR A 453 -1.82 14.05 9.68
C TYR A 453 -1.51 13.00 8.59
N GLN A 454 -1.27 11.74 8.98
CA GLN A 454 -0.94 10.67 8.02
C GLN A 454 -2.09 10.31 7.09
N PHE A 455 -3.34 10.62 7.47
CA PHE A 455 -4.51 10.40 6.65
C PHE A 455 -4.83 11.61 5.74
N LEU A 456 -4.78 12.82 6.28
CA LEU A 456 -5.20 14.04 5.59
C LEU A 456 -4.16 14.56 4.60
N MET A 457 -2.89 14.58 5.01
CA MET A 457 -1.85 15.27 4.24
C MET A 457 -1.45 14.61 2.93
N PRO A 458 -1.58 13.29 2.72
CA PRO A 458 -1.31 12.70 1.41
C PRO A 458 -2.10 13.32 0.26
N ILE A 459 -3.39 13.61 0.46
CA ILE A 459 -4.22 14.33 -0.53
C ILE A 459 -3.73 15.77 -0.73
N VAL A 460 -3.41 16.48 0.35
CA VAL A 460 -2.94 17.87 0.28
C VAL A 460 -1.57 17.98 -0.39
N THR A 461 -0.71 16.96 -0.22
CA THR A 461 0.69 17.02 -0.63
C THR A 461 0.94 16.38 -1.98
N ASN A 462 0.16 15.39 -2.43
CA ASN A 462 0.40 14.72 -3.71
C ASN A 462 -0.89 14.40 -4.50
N GLY A 463 -2.04 14.96 -4.10
CA GLY A 463 -3.34 14.61 -4.70
C GLY A 463 -3.59 13.11 -4.60
N GLU A 464 -4.05 12.50 -5.69
CA GLU A 464 -4.30 11.06 -5.76
C GLU A 464 -3.08 10.25 -6.26
N GLY A 465 -1.91 10.88 -6.38
CA GLY A 465 -0.68 10.24 -6.80
C GLY A 465 -0.14 9.27 -5.74
N ASP A 466 0.13 8.01 -6.12
CA ASP A 466 0.75 6.99 -5.26
C ASP A 466 0.08 6.81 -3.88
N LEU A 467 -1.25 6.99 -3.79
CA LEU A 467 -1.96 7.00 -2.51
C LEU A 467 -1.70 5.75 -1.65
N ALA A 468 -1.65 4.55 -2.24
CA ALA A 468 -1.34 3.32 -1.53
C ALA A 468 0.00 3.42 -0.75
N LYS A 469 1.03 3.99 -1.38
CA LYS A 469 2.36 4.19 -0.78
C LYS A 469 2.35 5.30 0.29
N HIS A 470 1.52 6.33 0.13
CA HIS A 470 1.39 7.40 1.14
C HIS A 470 0.51 7.00 2.34
N MET A 471 -0.46 6.09 2.15
CA MET A 471 -1.30 5.51 3.22
C MET A 471 -0.58 4.48 4.08
N PHE A 472 0.63 4.06 3.69
CA PHE A 472 1.41 3.05 4.41
C PHE A 472 1.63 3.37 5.90
N ALA A 473 1.96 4.61 6.24
CA ALA A 473 2.14 5.02 7.64
C ALA A 473 0.83 4.92 8.43
N PHE A 474 -0.28 5.36 7.82
CA PHE A 474 -1.60 5.30 8.44
C PHE A 474 -2.01 3.85 8.73
N ALA A 475 -1.80 2.93 7.77
CA ALA A 475 -2.03 1.50 7.96
C ALA A 475 -1.23 0.94 9.15
N GLN A 476 0.05 1.31 9.29
CA GLN A 476 0.88 0.90 10.43
C GLN A 476 0.37 1.41 11.78
N PHE A 477 -0.11 2.66 11.85
CA PHE A 477 -0.69 3.20 13.08
C PHE A 477 -1.93 2.42 13.53
N ILE A 478 -2.80 2.09 12.57
CA ILE A 478 -4.00 1.27 12.80
C ILE A 478 -3.61 -0.10 13.34
N ASP A 479 -2.57 -0.74 12.78
CA ASP A 479 -2.13 -2.07 13.20
C ASP A 479 -1.50 -2.06 14.58
N LEU A 480 -0.69 -1.05 14.89
CA LEU A 480 -0.15 -0.88 16.25
C LEU A 480 -1.27 -0.64 17.28
N LEU A 481 -2.34 0.06 16.92
CA LEU A 481 -3.52 0.21 17.77
C LEU A 481 -4.26 -1.11 17.97
N LEU A 482 -4.43 -1.90 16.92
CA LEU A 482 -5.02 -3.23 17.01
C LEU A 482 -4.19 -4.14 17.93
N LEU A 483 -2.87 -4.14 17.79
CA LEU A 483 -1.97 -4.89 18.67
C LEU A 483 -2.08 -4.42 20.13
N LEU A 484 -2.24 -3.12 20.39
CA LEU A 484 -2.50 -2.59 21.74
C LEU A 484 -3.84 -3.14 22.30
N LEU A 485 -4.89 -3.18 21.48
CA LEU A 485 -6.19 -3.75 21.85
C LEU A 485 -6.06 -5.24 22.17
N LEU A 486 -5.28 -6.01 21.40
CA LEU A 486 -5.02 -7.43 21.65
C LEU A 486 -4.28 -7.67 22.96
N VAL A 487 -3.25 -6.87 23.25
CA VAL A 487 -2.55 -6.91 24.55
C VAL A 487 -3.53 -6.62 25.70
N ARG A 488 -4.42 -5.64 25.53
CA ARG A 488 -5.40 -5.27 26.55
C ARG A 488 -6.46 -6.35 26.78
N LEU A 489 -6.92 -6.99 25.71
CA LEU A 489 -7.85 -8.11 25.74
C LEU A 489 -7.21 -9.30 26.45
N GLY A 490 -5.98 -9.69 26.06
CA GLY A 490 -5.25 -10.76 26.73
C GLY A 490 -5.03 -10.50 28.22
N ALA A 491 -4.72 -9.26 28.59
CA ALA A 491 -4.62 -8.86 29.99
C ALA A 491 -5.95 -8.93 30.76
N ALA A 492 -7.08 -8.60 30.12
CA ALA A 492 -8.41 -8.71 30.73
C ALA A 492 -8.78 -10.18 30.99
N LEU A 493 -8.56 -11.04 29.99
CA LEU A 493 -8.87 -12.47 30.07
C LEU A 493 -8.04 -13.19 31.13
N CYS A 494 -6.78 -12.78 31.34
CA CYS A 494 -5.97 -13.32 32.44
C CYS A 494 -6.63 -13.14 33.82
N ARG A 495 -7.38 -12.05 34.04
CA ARG A 495 -8.01 -11.69 35.33
C ARG A 495 -9.32 -12.43 35.60
N MET A 496 -9.94 -13.03 34.58
CA MET A 496 -11.19 -13.76 34.72
C MET A 496 -10.93 -15.12 35.40
N LYS A 497 -11.31 -15.24 36.68
CA LYS A 497 -11.06 -16.45 37.50
C LYS A 497 -11.82 -17.69 37.03
N ARG A 498 -12.99 -17.54 36.40
CA ARG A 498 -13.87 -18.65 35.94
C ARG A 498 -13.48 -19.26 34.59
N LEU A 499 -12.56 -18.64 33.86
CA LEU A 499 -12.14 -19.12 32.54
C LEU A 499 -10.93 -20.05 32.65
N LYS A 500 -11.23 -21.36 32.69
CA LYS A 500 -10.24 -22.46 32.73
C LYS A 500 -9.37 -22.48 31.47
N TYR A 501 -9.96 -22.17 30.31
CA TYR A 501 -9.28 -22.03 29.01
C TYR A 501 -9.72 -20.72 28.32
N PRO A 502 -8.99 -19.60 28.47
CA PRO A 502 -9.30 -18.34 27.78
C PRO A 502 -8.91 -18.28 26.31
N THR A 503 -8.24 -19.30 25.77
CA THR A 503 -7.93 -19.45 24.35
C THR A 503 -9.17 -19.31 23.46
N PRO A 504 -10.29 -20.03 23.69
CA PRO A 504 -11.53 -19.86 22.93
C PRO A 504 -12.21 -18.49 23.11
N VAL A 505 -11.91 -17.72 24.17
CA VAL A 505 -12.49 -16.37 24.37
C VAL A 505 -11.61 -15.27 23.82
N LEU A 506 -10.29 -15.47 23.74
CA LEU A 506 -9.42 -14.57 22.99
C LEU A 506 -9.53 -14.85 21.49
N ALA A 507 -9.57 -16.12 21.08
CA ALA A 507 -9.98 -16.52 19.74
C ALA A 507 -11.41 -16.07 19.46
N GLY A 508 -12.33 -16.14 20.42
CA GLY A 508 -13.72 -15.68 20.30
C GLY A 508 -13.89 -14.15 20.35
N GLY A 509 -12.98 -13.42 20.99
CA GLY A 509 -12.98 -11.95 21.09
C GLY A 509 -12.26 -11.30 19.91
N LEU A 510 -11.16 -11.90 19.45
CA LEU A 510 -10.58 -11.66 18.15
C LEU A 510 -11.59 -12.04 17.07
N ALA A 511 -12.22 -13.21 17.16
CA ALA A 511 -13.32 -13.59 16.28
C ALA A 511 -14.54 -12.70 16.45
N ALA A 512 -14.81 -12.06 17.59
CA ALA A 512 -15.91 -11.11 17.72
C ALA A 512 -15.56 -9.76 17.10
N VAL A 513 -14.31 -9.29 17.19
CA VAL A 513 -13.84 -8.08 16.49
C VAL A 513 -13.74 -8.34 14.98
N LEU A 514 -13.24 -9.51 14.58
CA LEU A 514 -13.24 -10.00 13.21
C LEU A 514 -14.69 -10.24 12.74
N CYS A 515 -15.58 -10.82 13.54
CA CYS A 515 -16.99 -11.01 13.20
C CYS A 515 -17.74 -9.69 13.21
N LEU A 516 -17.42 -8.70 14.04
CA LEU A 516 -17.98 -7.35 13.91
C LEU A 516 -17.46 -6.68 12.64
N GLY A 517 -16.19 -6.90 12.29
CA GLY A 517 -15.60 -6.46 11.02
C GLY A 517 -16.10 -7.23 9.79
N LEU A 518 -16.54 -8.48 9.92
CA LEU A 518 -17.06 -9.35 8.86
C LEU A 518 -18.59 -9.30 8.78
N LEU A 519 -19.29 -9.07 9.89
CA LEU A 519 -20.74 -8.87 9.96
C LEU A 519 -21.10 -7.52 9.38
N VAL A 520 -20.26 -6.49 9.46
CA VAL A 520 -20.59 -5.20 8.84
C VAL A 520 -20.67 -5.35 7.30
N PRO A 521 -19.70 -5.95 6.59
CA PRO A 521 -19.85 -6.31 5.19
C PRO A 521 -20.88 -7.41 4.94
N ALA A 522 -21.00 -8.46 5.75
CA ALA A 522 -21.97 -9.53 5.49
C ALA A 522 -23.43 -9.12 5.74
N VAL A 523 -23.67 -8.15 6.64
CA VAL A 523 -25.01 -7.58 6.92
C VAL A 523 -25.32 -6.39 6.00
N LEU A 524 -24.31 -5.65 5.50
CA LEU A 524 -24.49 -4.56 4.53
C LEU A 524 -24.29 -4.96 3.06
N GLY A 525 -23.72 -6.13 2.82
CA GLY A 525 -23.18 -6.56 1.53
C GLY A 525 -23.05 -8.09 1.45
N ALA A 526 -24.06 -8.82 1.94
CA ALA A 526 -24.41 -10.04 1.24
C ALA A 526 -24.61 -9.62 -0.22
N ALA A 527 -23.70 -10.06 -1.10
CA ALA A 527 -23.77 -9.72 -2.51
C ALA A 527 -25.21 -9.95 -2.93
N ARG A 528 -25.90 -8.89 -3.34
CA ARG A 528 -27.28 -9.05 -3.77
C ARG A 528 -27.19 -9.93 -5.01
N THR A 529 -27.61 -11.18 -4.90
CA THR A 529 -27.70 -12.06 -6.06
C THR A 529 -28.65 -11.35 -7.02
N GLY A 530 -28.07 -10.81 -8.09
CA GLY A 530 -28.83 -10.19 -9.16
C GLY A 530 -29.78 -11.22 -9.76
N GLU A 531 -30.74 -10.73 -10.53
CA GLU A 531 -31.52 -11.60 -11.40
C GLU A 531 -30.56 -12.40 -12.30
N THR A 532 -30.79 -13.70 -12.40
CA THR A 532 -30.02 -14.59 -13.28
C THR A 532 -30.91 -15.24 -14.32
N VAL A 533 -30.34 -15.47 -15.50
CA VAL A 533 -31.01 -16.14 -16.62
C VAL A 533 -30.07 -17.23 -17.16
N VAL A 534 -30.63 -18.33 -17.66
CA VAL A 534 -29.87 -19.37 -18.37
C VAL A 534 -30.12 -19.20 -19.86
N LEU A 535 -29.04 -19.09 -20.63
CA LEU A 535 -29.09 -18.90 -22.09
C LEU A 535 -27.82 -19.51 -22.71
N GLY A 536 -27.97 -20.34 -23.75
CA GLY A 536 -26.85 -21.04 -24.36
C GLY A 536 -26.17 -22.10 -23.47
N SER A 537 -25.24 -22.84 -24.06
CA SER A 537 -24.43 -23.86 -23.39
C SER A 537 -23.04 -23.98 -24.02
N TRP A 538 -21.99 -24.02 -23.20
CA TRP A 538 -20.61 -24.25 -23.67
C TRP A 538 -20.11 -25.61 -23.18
N GLU A 539 -19.53 -26.42 -24.07
CA GLU A 539 -19.04 -27.79 -23.75
C GLU A 539 -20.09 -28.66 -23.01
N GLY A 540 -21.36 -28.53 -23.39
CA GLY A 540 -22.47 -29.27 -22.78
C GLY A 540 -22.92 -28.75 -21.41
N THR A 541 -22.37 -27.62 -20.93
CA THR A 541 -22.76 -26.98 -19.67
C THR A 541 -23.57 -25.71 -19.94
N PRO A 542 -24.82 -25.59 -19.45
CA PRO A 542 -25.62 -24.37 -19.59
C PRO A 542 -24.94 -23.16 -18.97
N ILE A 543 -24.99 -22.01 -19.66
CA ILE A 543 -24.37 -20.77 -19.17
C ILE A 543 -25.40 -20.01 -18.33
N THR A 544 -25.00 -19.66 -17.10
CA THR A 544 -25.79 -18.79 -16.22
C THR A 544 -25.28 -17.35 -16.35
N TRP A 545 -26.20 -16.43 -16.58
CA TRP A 545 -25.93 -15.03 -16.81
C TRP A 545 -26.52 -14.18 -15.69
N GLN A 546 -25.75 -13.23 -15.18
CA GLN A 546 -26.22 -12.18 -14.30
C GLN A 546 -26.76 -11.02 -15.14
N VAL A 547 -27.98 -10.57 -14.87
CA VAL A 547 -28.52 -9.35 -15.48
C VAL A 547 -27.85 -8.14 -14.84
N VAL A 548 -27.00 -7.44 -15.60
CA VAL A 548 -26.17 -6.35 -15.06
C VAL A 548 -26.79 -4.97 -15.29
N SER A 549 -27.46 -4.76 -16.42
CA SER A 549 -28.23 -3.55 -16.73
C SER A 549 -29.45 -3.85 -17.60
N ARG A 550 -30.47 -2.99 -17.50
CA ARG A 550 -31.69 -2.96 -18.34
C ARG A 550 -31.93 -1.51 -18.77
N GLY A 551 -32.26 -1.28 -20.03
CA GLY A 551 -32.52 0.05 -20.57
C GLY A 551 -32.84 0.01 -22.06
N ASP A 552 -33.72 0.90 -22.52
CA ASP A 552 -34.08 1.05 -23.94
C ASP A 552 -34.56 -0.26 -24.61
N GLY A 553 -35.25 -1.12 -23.85
CA GLY A 553 -35.72 -2.42 -24.33
C GLY A 553 -34.61 -3.46 -24.52
N ARG A 554 -33.42 -3.22 -23.97
CA ARG A 554 -32.26 -4.12 -24.01
C ARG A 554 -31.82 -4.50 -22.59
N ALA A 555 -31.22 -5.68 -22.48
CA ALA A 555 -30.58 -6.14 -21.25
C ALA A 555 -29.14 -6.57 -21.52
N ALA A 556 -28.20 -6.07 -20.71
CA ALA A 556 -26.83 -6.58 -20.72
C ALA A 556 -26.68 -7.69 -19.67
N LEU A 557 -26.00 -8.76 -20.09
CA LEU A 557 -25.86 -9.99 -19.33
C LEU A 557 -24.36 -10.32 -19.20
N LEU A 558 -23.90 -10.56 -17.98
CA LEU A 558 -22.52 -10.99 -17.69
C LEU A 558 -22.54 -12.46 -17.26
N ALA A 559 -21.72 -13.31 -17.86
CA ALA A 559 -21.59 -14.69 -17.41
C ALA A 559 -21.20 -14.76 -15.92
N ASP A 560 -21.91 -15.58 -15.13
CA ASP A 560 -21.66 -15.74 -13.68
C ASP A 560 -20.27 -16.35 -13.42
N ARG A 561 -19.85 -17.29 -14.28
CA ARG A 561 -18.57 -17.98 -14.21
C ARG A 561 -17.80 -17.90 -15.53
N PRO A 562 -16.46 -18.05 -15.49
CA PRO A 562 -15.67 -18.19 -16.69
C PRO A 562 -16.14 -19.35 -17.56
N VAL A 563 -16.31 -19.12 -18.85
CA VAL A 563 -16.66 -20.15 -19.84
C VAL A 563 -15.42 -20.88 -20.35
N ALA A 564 -14.26 -20.23 -20.33
CA ALA A 564 -12.97 -20.77 -20.75
C ALA A 564 -11.82 -20.10 -19.98
N LEU A 565 -10.62 -20.69 -20.09
CA LEU A 565 -9.35 -20.11 -19.63
C LEU A 565 -8.47 -19.89 -20.86
N LEU A 566 -8.42 -18.66 -21.37
CA LEU A 566 -7.75 -18.33 -22.64
C LEU A 566 -6.87 -17.09 -22.49
N PRO A 567 -5.78 -16.99 -23.29
CA PRO A 567 -5.04 -15.74 -23.42
C PRO A 567 -5.91 -14.67 -24.07
N PHE A 568 -5.67 -13.40 -23.75
CA PHE A 568 -6.32 -12.29 -24.42
C PHE A 568 -5.84 -12.17 -25.87
N SER A 569 -4.55 -12.38 -26.10
CA SER A 569 -3.97 -12.46 -27.44
C SER A 569 -2.80 -13.45 -27.46
N GLU A 570 -2.49 -13.99 -28.62
CA GLU A 570 -1.34 -14.88 -28.76
C GLU A 570 -0.02 -14.15 -28.46
N GLY A 571 0.94 -14.88 -27.87
CA GLY A 571 2.27 -14.34 -27.59
C GLY A 571 3.03 -14.02 -28.88
N GLY A 572 3.49 -12.77 -29.01
CA GLY A 572 4.41 -12.36 -30.05
C GLY A 572 5.86 -12.85 -29.81
N GLY A 573 6.83 -12.30 -30.53
CA GLY A 573 8.24 -12.67 -30.40
C GLY A 573 8.85 -12.39 -29.01
N ASP A 574 8.22 -11.55 -28.19
CA ASP A 574 8.59 -11.28 -26.80
C ASP A 574 7.85 -12.15 -25.77
N GLY A 575 6.86 -12.94 -26.21
CA GLY A 575 6.03 -13.78 -25.36
C GLY A 575 5.00 -13.06 -24.48
N LEU A 576 4.81 -11.74 -24.66
CA LEU A 576 3.93 -10.93 -23.79
C LEU A 576 2.53 -10.72 -24.36
N GLY A 577 2.38 -10.80 -25.68
CA GLY A 577 1.13 -10.55 -26.39
C GLY A 577 0.80 -9.05 -26.53
N SER A 578 -0.36 -8.76 -27.11
CA SER A 578 -0.89 -7.42 -27.35
C SER A 578 -2.15 -7.14 -26.53
N ASN A 579 -2.24 -5.94 -25.95
CA ASN A 579 -3.42 -5.46 -25.24
C ASN A 579 -4.45 -4.74 -26.12
N LEU A 580 -4.31 -4.83 -27.45
CA LEU A 580 -5.24 -4.26 -28.40
C LEU A 580 -6.43 -5.22 -28.64
N TRP A 581 -7.64 -4.77 -28.34
CA TRP A 581 -8.86 -5.57 -28.49
C TRP A 581 -9.21 -5.86 -29.95
N SER A 582 -9.05 -4.88 -30.84
CA SER A 582 -9.36 -5.04 -32.26
C SER A 582 -8.62 -6.21 -32.92
N ASP A 583 -7.38 -6.47 -32.49
CA ASP A 583 -6.50 -7.56 -32.98
C ASP A 583 -6.46 -8.80 -32.06
N SER A 584 -7.33 -8.86 -31.03
CA SER A 584 -7.32 -9.92 -30.03
C SER A 584 -7.79 -11.27 -30.61
N SER A 585 -7.01 -12.34 -30.40
CA SER A 585 -7.44 -13.70 -30.71
C SER A 585 -8.62 -14.14 -29.83
N LEU A 586 -8.71 -13.64 -28.59
CA LEU A 586 -9.86 -13.85 -27.72
C LEU A 586 -11.13 -13.20 -28.27
N ARG A 587 -11.04 -11.97 -28.79
CA ARG A 587 -12.17 -11.31 -29.47
C ARG A 587 -12.65 -12.12 -30.67
N ALA A 588 -11.72 -12.61 -31.49
CA ALA A 588 -12.02 -13.45 -32.64
C ALA A 588 -12.72 -14.76 -32.24
N TRP A 589 -12.25 -15.41 -31.17
CA TRP A 589 -12.90 -16.61 -30.62
C TRP A 589 -14.30 -16.30 -30.05
N LEU A 590 -14.45 -15.21 -29.28
CA LEU A 590 -15.72 -14.80 -28.68
C LEU A 590 -16.81 -14.52 -29.71
N ASN A 591 -16.46 -13.85 -30.82
CA ASN A 591 -17.39 -13.50 -31.89
C ASN A 591 -17.39 -14.49 -33.07
N GLY A 592 -16.68 -15.61 -32.94
CA GLY A 592 -16.64 -16.71 -33.89
C GLY A 592 -17.10 -18.01 -33.24
N GLU A 593 -16.15 -18.90 -32.97
CA GLU A 593 -16.39 -20.24 -32.39
C GLU A 593 -17.32 -20.23 -31.18
N PHE A 594 -17.06 -19.37 -30.20
CA PHE A 594 -17.90 -19.29 -29.01
C PHE A 594 -19.34 -18.90 -29.35
N LEU A 595 -19.55 -17.86 -30.15
CA LEU A 595 -20.88 -17.40 -30.54
C LEU A 595 -21.63 -18.45 -31.36
N GLU A 596 -20.94 -19.16 -32.26
CA GLU A 596 -21.54 -20.16 -33.15
C GLU A 596 -21.91 -21.46 -32.42
N GLU A 597 -21.11 -21.90 -31.46
CA GLU A 597 -21.34 -23.16 -30.75
C GLU A 597 -22.10 -22.99 -29.43
N ALA A 598 -21.95 -21.85 -28.73
CA ALA A 598 -22.59 -21.65 -27.43
C ALA A 598 -24.10 -21.39 -27.52
N PHE A 599 -24.57 -20.87 -28.67
CA PHE A 599 -25.96 -20.45 -28.86
C PHE A 599 -26.57 -21.13 -30.07
N THR A 600 -27.83 -21.56 -29.97
CA THR A 600 -28.60 -22.03 -31.12
C THR A 600 -28.92 -20.89 -32.10
N ALA A 601 -29.39 -21.21 -33.31
CA ALA A 601 -29.75 -20.18 -34.29
C ALA A 601 -30.86 -19.24 -33.78
N ASP A 602 -31.84 -19.77 -33.06
CA ASP A 602 -32.94 -19.00 -32.46
C ASP A 602 -32.43 -18.11 -31.32
N GLU A 603 -31.55 -18.63 -30.46
CA GLU A 603 -30.93 -17.83 -29.39
C GLU A 603 -30.07 -16.71 -29.99
N ARG A 604 -29.24 -17.01 -31.00
CA ARG A 604 -28.42 -16.00 -31.69
C ARG A 604 -29.22 -14.87 -32.29
N ALA A 605 -30.43 -15.13 -32.76
CA ALA A 605 -31.32 -14.08 -33.27
C ALA A 605 -31.75 -13.07 -32.19
N LEU A 606 -31.60 -13.41 -30.90
CA LEU A 606 -31.90 -12.54 -29.76
C LEU A 606 -30.70 -11.69 -29.34
N LEU A 607 -29.47 -12.07 -29.73
CA LEU A 607 -28.26 -11.33 -29.40
C LEU A 607 -28.12 -10.10 -30.31
N LEU A 608 -27.71 -8.99 -29.71
CA LEU A 608 -27.48 -7.72 -30.38
C LEU A 608 -25.98 -7.47 -30.51
N SER A 609 -25.52 -7.18 -31.73
CA SER A 609 -24.21 -6.55 -31.93
C SER A 609 -24.31 -5.11 -31.48
N VAL A 610 -23.45 -4.72 -30.54
CA VAL A 610 -23.45 -3.37 -29.95
C VAL A 610 -22.17 -2.65 -30.26
N GLU A 611 -22.28 -1.38 -30.64
CA GLU A 611 -21.14 -0.47 -30.66
C GLU A 611 -20.78 -0.07 -29.23
N HIS A 612 -19.49 -0.16 -28.90
CA HIS A 612 -18.98 0.19 -27.58
C HIS A 612 -17.56 0.73 -27.67
N ARG A 613 -17.14 1.45 -26.63
CA ARG A 613 -15.82 2.10 -26.56
C ARG A 613 -14.86 1.20 -25.81
N VAL A 614 -13.76 0.82 -26.46
CA VAL A 614 -12.68 0.07 -25.85
C VAL A 614 -11.50 1.00 -25.61
N LEU A 615 -11.04 1.05 -24.36
CA LEU A 615 -9.94 1.94 -23.98
C LEU A 615 -8.62 1.47 -24.59
N LEU A 616 -7.74 2.42 -24.88
CA LEU A 616 -6.43 2.20 -25.48
C LEU A 616 -5.31 2.55 -24.49
N SER A 617 -4.19 1.82 -24.61
CA SER A 617 -2.94 2.19 -23.96
C SER A 617 -2.27 3.35 -24.71
N GLY A 618 -1.33 4.04 -24.06
CA GLY A 618 -0.56 5.12 -24.70
C GLY A 618 0.25 4.64 -25.91
N ALA A 619 0.57 3.34 -25.98
CA ALA A 619 1.22 2.72 -27.14
C ALA A 619 0.33 2.69 -28.39
N ASN A 620 -0.99 2.62 -28.21
CA ASN A 620 -1.98 2.51 -29.28
C ASN A 620 -2.77 3.81 -29.50
N LYS A 621 -2.33 4.94 -28.92
CA LYS A 621 -3.03 6.23 -28.99
C LYS A 621 -3.32 6.74 -30.41
N ALA A 622 -2.54 6.31 -31.40
CA ALA A 622 -2.73 6.70 -32.80
C ALA A 622 -4.00 6.08 -33.42
N LEU A 623 -4.56 5.04 -32.80
CA LEU A 623 -5.79 4.38 -33.22
C LEU A 623 -7.04 5.02 -32.59
N ALA A 624 -6.88 5.93 -31.63
CA ALA A 624 -7.99 6.50 -30.89
C ALA A 624 -8.89 7.36 -31.79
N ASP A 625 -10.20 7.09 -31.74
CA ASP A 625 -11.24 7.93 -32.37
C ASP A 625 -11.91 8.89 -31.37
N SER A 626 -11.68 8.67 -30.08
CA SER A 626 -12.28 9.39 -28.98
C SER A 626 -11.35 9.45 -27.77
N GLY A 627 -11.60 10.42 -26.89
CA GLY A 627 -10.76 10.68 -25.73
C GLY A 627 -9.46 11.40 -26.05
N TYR A 628 -8.77 11.81 -25.00
CA TYR A 628 -7.55 12.63 -25.10
C TYR A 628 -6.55 12.38 -23.98
N ASN A 629 -6.85 11.49 -23.04
CA ASN A 629 -6.05 11.25 -21.84
C ASN A 629 -5.69 9.76 -21.67
N ASP A 630 -4.55 9.47 -21.05
CA ASP A 630 -4.26 8.10 -20.63
C ASP A 630 -5.17 7.69 -19.46
N PHE A 631 -5.50 6.40 -19.39
CA PHE A 631 -6.43 5.90 -18.40
C PHE A 631 -5.76 5.35 -17.12
N PHE A 632 -5.84 6.12 -16.03
CA PHE A 632 -5.30 5.73 -14.73
C PHE A 632 -6.35 5.05 -13.86
N ALA A 633 -6.47 3.72 -14.00
CA ALA A 633 -7.42 2.96 -13.20
C ALA A 633 -6.95 2.72 -11.76
N PHE A 634 -7.90 2.79 -10.83
CA PHE A 634 -7.71 2.37 -9.44
C PHE A 634 -7.92 0.86 -9.29
N HIS A 635 -7.11 0.20 -8.46
CA HIS A 635 -7.35 -1.21 -8.10
C HIS A 635 -8.64 -1.47 -7.33
N VAL A 636 -9.21 -0.45 -6.67
CA VAL A 636 -10.47 -0.56 -5.93
C VAL A 636 -11.60 -0.39 -6.93
N PRO A 637 -12.42 -1.43 -7.21
CA PRO A 637 -13.38 -1.39 -8.30
C PRO A 637 -14.40 -0.25 -8.20
N ALA A 638 -14.87 0.10 -7.00
CA ALA A 638 -15.86 1.16 -6.83
C ALA A 638 -15.40 2.56 -7.32
N TYR A 639 -14.09 2.77 -7.49
CA TYR A 639 -13.47 4.03 -7.93
C TYR A 639 -12.67 3.89 -9.23
N SER A 640 -12.68 2.71 -9.86
CA SER A 640 -11.72 2.37 -10.91
C SER A 640 -12.01 3.00 -12.27
N ASP A 641 -13.26 3.35 -12.53
CA ASP A 641 -13.78 3.91 -13.77
C ASP A 641 -13.69 5.44 -13.86
N ARG A 642 -13.06 6.09 -12.87
CA ARG A 642 -12.88 7.54 -12.87
C ARG A 642 -11.96 7.97 -14.01
N GLY A 643 -12.48 8.81 -14.90
CA GLY A 643 -11.77 9.32 -16.08
C GLY A 643 -11.93 8.47 -17.35
N THR A 644 -12.81 7.45 -17.37
CA THR A 644 -13.12 6.67 -18.58
C THR A 644 -13.62 7.52 -19.74
N ASP A 645 -14.39 8.57 -19.47
CA ASP A 645 -14.96 9.42 -20.51
C ASP A 645 -13.88 10.18 -21.29
N ALA A 646 -12.84 10.64 -20.60
CA ALA A 646 -11.71 11.35 -21.19
C ALA A 646 -10.61 10.42 -21.74
N ALA A 647 -10.69 9.12 -21.43
CA ALA A 647 -9.68 8.14 -21.81
C ALA A 647 -9.67 7.90 -23.33
N LEU A 648 -8.47 7.80 -23.90
CA LEU A 648 -8.25 7.37 -25.28
C LEU A 648 -8.95 6.04 -25.53
N ALA A 649 -9.75 5.96 -26.58
CA ALA A 649 -10.54 4.79 -26.92
C ALA A 649 -10.74 4.66 -28.43
N GLU A 650 -11.05 3.44 -28.87
CA GLU A 650 -11.58 3.14 -30.19
C GLU A 650 -13.03 2.62 -30.07
N THR A 651 -13.85 2.89 -31.08
CA THR A 651 -15.21 2.36 -31.18
C THR A 651 -15.19 1.07 -31.98
N VAL A 652 -15.70 0.00 -31.39
CA VAL A 652 -15.82 -1.33 -32.02
C VAL A 652 -17.26 -1.83 -31.92
N SER A 653 -17.63 -2.77 -32.79
CA SER A 653 -18.93 -3.45 -32.75
C SER A 653 -18.73 -4.94 -32.51
N ASP A 654 -19.32 -5.45 -31.43
CA ASP A 654 -19.20 -6.85 -31.01
C ASP A 654 -20.56 -7.38 -30.52
N ALA A 655 -20.84 -8.66 -30.80
CA ALA A 655 -21.99 -9.36 -30.22
C ALA A 655 -21.65 -9.96 -28.85
N VAL A 656 -20.40 -10.38 -28.67
CA VAL A 656 -19.87 -10.89 -27.41
C VAL A 656 -18.59 -10.15 -27.07
N ARG A 657 -18.53 -9.56 -25.87
CA ARG A 657 -17.38 -8.78 -25.39
C ARG A 657 -16.91 -9.21 -24.01
N LEU A 658 -15.82 -8.63 -23.54
CA LEU A 658 -15.39 -8.75 -22.15
C LEU A 658 -16.04 -7.65 -21.30
N PRO A 659 -16.07 -7.80 -19.96
CA PRO A 659 -16.56 -6.76 -19.09
C PRO A 659 -15.62 -5.56 -19.10
N ASP A 660 -16.20 -4.40 -19.39
CA ASP A 660 -15.51 -3.11 -19.28
C ASP A 660 -15.37 -2.68 -17.81
N ILE A 661 -14.48 -1.72 -17.57
CA ILE A 661 -14.19 -1.24 -16.21
C ILE A 661 -15.36 -0.49 -15.57
N GLY A 662 -16.21 0.18 -16.36
CA GLY A 662 -17.40 0.88 -15.87
C GLY A 662 -18.42 -0.12 -15.34
N LEU A 663 -18.71 -1.16 -16.10
CA LEU A 663 -19.58 -2.27 -15.69
C LEU A 663 -19.11 -2.87 -14.37
N MET A 664 -17.82 -3.20 -14.25
CA MET A 664 -17.31 -3.81 -13.02
C MET A 664 -17.34 -2.84 -11.83
N ALA A 665 -17.11 -1.55 -12.07
CA ALA A 665 -17.20 -0.51 -11.04
C ALA A 665 -18.65 -0.33 -10.54
N ASP A 666 -19.63 -0.34 -11.44
CA ASP A 666 -21.05 -0.28 -11.10
C ASP A 666 -21.54 -1.50 -10.32
N LEU A 667 -21.09 -2.70 -10.72
CA LEU A 667 -21.34 -3.91 -9.96
C LEU A 667 -20.75 -3.80 -8.55
N SER A 668 -19.56 -3.21 -8.40
CA SER A 668 -18.94 -3.00 -7.09
C SER A 668 -19.75 -2.05 -6.22
N ARG A 669 -20.11 -0.87 -6.76
CA ARG A 669 -20.92 0.14 -6.07
C ARG A 669 -22.30 -0.37 -5.66
N SER A 670 -22.89 -1.25 -6.47
CA SER A 670 -24.20 -1.86 -6.19
C SER A 670 -24.13 -3.12 -5.31
N GLY A 671 -22.93 -3.55 -4.89
CA GLY A 671 -22.75 -4.77 -4.09
C GLY A 671 -23.13 -6.04 -4.86
N ARG A 672 -23.01 -6.03 -6.19
CA ARG A 672 -23.31 -7.12 -7.11
C ARG A 672 -22.06 -7.69 -7.78
N LEU A 673 -20.89 -7.08 -7.56
CA LEU A 673 -19.61 -7.59 -8.05
C LEU A 673 -19.28 -8.89 -7.31
N GLY A 674 -19.24 -9.96 -8.08
CA GLY A 674 -18.89 -11.30 -7.63
C GLY A 674 -18.50 -12.14 -8.84
N GLY A 675 -18.08 -13.38 -8.58
CA GLY A 675 -17.65 -14.33 -9.60
C GLY A 675 -16.16 -14.64 -9.53
N ALA A 676 -15.73 -15.59 -10.35
CA ALA A 676 -14.34 -16.02 -10.40
C ALA A 676 -13.45 -14.97 -11.10
N PRO A 677 -12.13 -15.02 -10.87
CA PRO A 677 -11.19 -14.13 -11.54
C PRO A 677 -11.33 -14.18 -13.05
N CYS A 678 -11.28 -13.02 -13.70
CA CYS A 678 -11.50 -12.93 -15.14
C CYS A 678 -10.76 -11.77 -15.79
N TRP A 679 -10.58 -11.89 -17.10
CA TRP A 679 -10.18 -10.78 -17.96
C TRP A 679 -11.21 -9.66 -17.94
N MET A 680 -10.70 -8.44 -18.13
CA MET A 680 -11.46 -7.26 -18.51
C MET A 680 -10.90 -6.76 -19.84
N GLU A 681 -11.72 -6.09 -20.66
CA GLU A 681 -11.22 -5.50 -21.93
C GLU A 681 -10.28 -4.30 -21.72
N THR A 682 -10.18 -3.80 -20.50
CA THR A 682 -9.46 -2.57 -20.19
C THR A 682 -7.94 -2.78 -20.12
N PRO A 683 -7.13 -2.11 -20.96
CA PRO A 683 -5.68 -2.24 -20.95
C PRO A 683 -5.04 -1.49 -19.77
N TYR A 684 -3.79 -1.84 -19.48
CA TYR A 684 -2.92 -0.98 -18.68
C TYR A 684 -2.34 0.14 -19.55
N TYR A 685 -2.43 1.39 -19.08
CA TYR A 685 -2.14 2.55 -19.91
C TYR A 685 -0.68 2.65 -20.39
N ASN A 686 0.29 2.18 -19.60
CA ASN A 686 1.71 2.48 -19.80
C ASN A 686 2.49 1.41 -20.58
N ASN A 687 1.83 0.42 -21.16
CA ASN A 687 2.48 -0.55 -22.06
C ASN A 687 1.47 -1.16 -23.05
N ALA A 688 2.00 -1.92 -24.02
CA ALA A 688 1.21 -2.54 -25.09
C ALA A 688 0.82 -4.01 -24.83
N SER A 689 1.17 -4.58 -23.67
CA SER A 689 1.02 -6.02 -23.39
C SER A 689 0.07 -6.33 -22.25
N MET A 690 -0.07 -5.46 -21.25
CA MET A 690 -0.84 -5.76 -20.05
C MET A 690 -2.30 -5.33 -20.16
N LEU A 691 -3.18 -6.19 -19.63
CA LEU A 691 -4.61 -5.96 -19.43
C LEU A 691 -5.02 -6.09 -17.98
N ARG A 692 -6.17 -5.50 -17.65
CA ARG A 692 -6.78 -5.60 -16.33
C ARG A 692 -7.47 -6.93 -16.13
N ILE A 693 -7.40 -7.41 -14.89
CA ILE A 693 -8.15 -8.57 -14.42
C ILE A 693 -8.91 -8.23 -13.14
N LEU A 694 -10.03 -8.92 -12.94
CA LEU A 694 -10.63 -9.09 -11.62
C LEU A 694 -9.87 -10.20 -10.87
N GLY A 695 -9.25 -9.85 -9.74
CA GLY A 695 -8.60 -10.80 -8.84
C GLY A 695 -9.58 -11.57 -7.97
N SER A 696 -9.11 -12.67 -7.38
CA SER A 696 -9.92 -13.53 -6.48
C SER A 696 -10.31 -12.85 -5.16
N ASP A 697 -9.63 -11.78 -4.80
CA ASP A 697 -9.89 -10.93 -3.64
C ASP A 697 -10.86 -9.78 -3.95
N GLY A 698 -11.35 -9.69 -5.19
CA GLY A 698 -12.30 -8.65 -5.61
C GLY A 698 -11.65 -7.32 -6.02
N TYR A 699 -10.33 -7.27 -6.22
CA TYR A 699 -9.60 -6.08 -6.66
C TYR A 699 -9.08 -6.22 -8.09
N PHE A 700 -8.68 -5.09 -8.69
CA PHE A 700 -8.13 -5.09 -10.05
C PHE A 700 -6.61 -5.12 -10.08
N TYR A 701 -6.08 -6.06 -10.87
CA TYR A 701 -4.65 -6.23 -11.13
C TYR A 701 -4.39 -6.14 -12.64
N MET A 702 -3.16 -6.44 -13.05
CA MET A 702 -2.74 -6.46 -14.45
C MET A 702 -1.99 -7.74 -14.76
N HIS A 703 -2.20 -8.30 -15.94
CA HIS A 703 -1.43 -9.44 -16.45
C HIS A 703 -1.13 -9.25 -17.92
N ASP A 704 -0.08 -9.93 -18.39
CA ASP A 704 0.30 -9.91 -19.81
C ASP A 704 -0.75 -10.63 -20.65
N ALA A 705 -1.03 -10.11 -21.85
CA ALA A 705 -2.12 -10.57 -22.72
C ALA A 705 -1.96 -12.04 -23.13
N ALA A 706 -0.72 -12.53 -23.16
CA ALA A 706 -0.41 -13.93 -23.45
C ALA A 706 -0.69 -14.90 -22.28
N ASP A 707 -0.88 -14.40 -21.05
CA ASP A 707 -1.27 -15.23 -19.90
C ASP A 707 -2.71 -15.74 -20.08
N ALA A 708 -3.01 -16.96 -19.66
CA ALA A 708 -4.38 -17.49 -19.70
C ALA A 708 -5.16 -17.10 -18.43
N TRP A 709 -6.30 -16.42 -18.60
CA TRP A 709 -7.23 -16.07 -17.51
C TRP A 709 -8.68 -16.41 -17.85
N GLY A 710 -9.54 -16.38 -16.83
CA GLY A 710 -10.94 -16.70 -16.97
C GLY A 710 -11.66 -15.73 -17.91
N VAL A 711 -12.44 -16.28 -18.85
CA VAL A 711 -13.21 -15.49 -19.81
C VAL A 711 -14.66 -15.43 -19.34
N ARG A 712 -15.11 -14.25 -18.90
CA ARG A 712 -16.52 -14.00 -18.54
C ARG A 712 -17.16 -13.11 -19.60
N PRO A 713 -17.84 -13.67 -20.61
CA PRO A 713 -18.41 -12.86 -21.67
C PRO A 713 -19.55 -11.97 -21.17
N VAL A 714 -19.72 -10.85 -21.86
CA VAL A 714 -20.87 -9.95 -21.77
C VAL A 714 -21.60 -9.99 -23.11
N ILE A 715 -22.92 -10.20 -23.05
CA ILE A 715 -23.82 -10.15 -24.21
C ILE A 715 -24.94 -9.14 -23.97
N VAL A 716 -25.52 -8.64 -25.05
CA VAL A 716 -26.72 -7.78 -24.99
C VAL A 716 -27.84 -8.48 -25.74
N VAL A 717 -29.02 -8.53 -25.14
CA VAL A 717 -30.22 -9.15 -25.72
C VAL A 717 -31.40 -8.17 -25.70
N GLU A 718 -32.38 -8.41 -26.57
CA GLU A 718 -33.67 -7.73 -26.46
C GLU A 718 -34.38 -8.13 -25.16
N GLU A 719 -34.85 -7.16 -24.39
CA GLU A 719 -35.45 -7.39 -23.07
C GLU A 719 -36.72 -8.24 -23.14
N ALA A 720 -37.48 -8.11 -24.24
CA ALA A 720 -38.66 -8.93 -24.51
C ALA A 720 -38.34 -10.43 -24.58
N ALA A 721 -37.10 -10.78 -24.94
CA ALA A 721 -36.64 -12.16 -25.02
C ALA A 721 -36.37 -12.81 -23.65
N LEU A 722 -36.28 -12.01 -22.58
CA LEU A 722 -36.05 -12.47 -21.21
C LEU A 722 -37.33 -12.68 -20.40
N ALA A 723 -38.50 -12.36 -20.95
CA ALA A 723 -39.77 -12.58 -20.27
C ALA A 723 -40.06 -14.09 -20.16
N PRO A 724 -40.47 -14.61 -18.99
CA PRO A 724 -40.87 -16.01 -18.87
C PRO A 724 -42.07 -16.26 -19.79
N SER A 725 -41.95 -17.28 -20.64
CA SER A 725 -43.04 -17.76 -21.49
C SER A 725 -44.13 -18.47 -20.69
#